data_AF-A0A662LKC8-F1
#
_entry.id   AF-A0A662LKC8-F1
#
_cell.length_a   1.000
_cell.length_b   1.000
_cell.length_c   1.000
_cell.angle_alpha   90.00
_cell.angle_beta   90.00
_cell.angle_gamma   90.00
#
_symmetry.space_group_name_H-M   'P 1'
#
loop_
_entity.id
_entity.type
_entity.pdbx_description
1 polymer ?
#
loop_
_entity_poly.entity_id
_entity_poly.type
_entity_poly.pdbx_seq_one_letter_code
_entity_poly.pdbx_strand_id
1 'polypeptide(L)'
;MKRMILGALFASLFIVPLLPSGSVSGMNFVEVRVTDDEAYQWYSDVYEDIIVWHDSRAGNNDIYMYNISTGVESRITTDGSSQSVPAVYGNFIVWEDYRNGNSDIYAYEISTGRETRITDDPSTQNQPDIFGNVIVWQDNRNGNYDIYSYDLSTGVERRLTTSSASQSKPSIYGDRVVYMDLKSGNWDIYMYNLTTYREIPISVHASFQWYPSIHGDRIVWQDNRNSWYDIYMYDLSNSRTYRITDNPTYHYDPVIYGDRIVWQDQRNDNGDIYIYDIDSCTEIRVTTNGEIQKFPAVYGDIITWTDGRGSSWDVFYTLFDSDNDGVGDSVDAFPYNPGEWRDTDGDGLGDNLDDDADGDGIGDAFDSFPYNPREWRDTDGDGTGDNADTDDDGDGVPDREDAYPLNPFEYSDYDGDGIGDNTDLDDDGDGIEDERDSFPYDSSEWLDTDRDGIGNNADDDDDGDGIEDSEDPEPLNPLNSVTDYLNLIYSEITSFRDEVREELENISLRLEEMGFELESLRSLIESINSSSLVEIRGSLSDVEGELNELSGDVGDNGERLGEVKGDLNALDVKVSGFQSDVTAMLGNITALSNDMEEVKLAVGSVEEGQENIKDGQKESRADIGSLSKMILLPATIIILLLLAIILLLRRRPLPAEKKSEEE
;
A
#
# COMPACT_ATOMS: atom_id res chain seq x y z
N MET A 1 -57.99 63.41 31.29
CA MET A 1 -57.37 64.17 32.40
C MET A 1 -55.91 63.76 32.45
N LYS A 2 -55.00 64.71 32.20
CA LYS A 2 -53.53 64.75 32.28
C LYS A 2 -52.69 63.50 32.71
N ARG A 3 -51.71 63.17 31.83
CA ARG A 3 -50.25 62.94 32.01
C ARG A 3 -49.73 61.84 32.98
N MET A 4 -48.93 60.89 32.44
CA MET A 4 -47.45 60.80 32.56
C MET A 4 -46.92 59.53 31.81
N ILE A 5 -46.13 59.69 30.72
CA ILE A 5 -44.65 59.55 30.58
C ILE A 5 -44.19 58.07 30.63
N LEU A 6 -43.92 57.40 29.49
CA LEU A 6 -42.69 57.38 28.64
C LEU A 6 -41.78 56.19 29.02
N GLY A 7 -41.61 55.25 28.08
CA GLY A 7 -40.64 54.15 28.13
C GLY A 7 -40.41 53.64 26.70
N ALA A 8 -39.20 53.81 26.20
CA ALA A 8 -38.79 53.79 24.79
C ALA A 8 -39.06 52.47 24.04
N LEU A 9 -39.59 52.60 22.81
CA LEU A 9 -39.29 51.70 21.71
C LEU A 9 -37.88 52.06 21.20
N PHE A 10 -36.96 51.09 21.21
CA PHE A 10 -35.86 51.06 20.23
C PHE A 10 -36.17 49.90 19.29
N ALA A 11 -36.54 50.26 18.05
CA ALA A 11 -36.56 49.34 16.93
C ALA A 11 -35.12 49.18 16.45
N SER A 12 -34.55 47.99 16.63
CA SER A 12 -33.43 47.53 15.82
C SER A 12 -34.01 46.69 14.69
N LEU A 13 -33.82 47.22 13.49
CA LEU A 13 -34.19 46.67 12.20
C LEU A 13 -33.37 45.40 11.95
N PHE A 14 -33.92 44.22 12.25
CA PHE A 14 -33.40 42.99 11.64
C PHE A 14 -34.06 42.83 10.28
N ILE A 15 -33.23 42.93 9.25
CA ILE A 15 -33.55 42.47 7.90
C ILE A 15 -33.73 40.95 8.02
N VAL A 16 -34.98 40.49 8.06
CA VAL A 16 -35.30 39.08 7.85
C VAL A 16 -35.14 38.84 6.35
N PRO A 17 -34.18 38.01 5.88
CA PRO A 17 -34.22 37.57 4.51
C PRO A 17 -35.55 36.83 4.32
N LEU A 18 -36.35 37.26 3.33
CA LEU A 18 -37.50 36.49 2.88
C LEU A 18 -36.97 35.14 2.38
N LEU A 19 -37.05 34.11 3.21
CA LEU A 19 -36.91 32.74 2.75
C LEU A 19 -38.02 32.48 1.72
N PRO A 20 -37.71 31.91 0.55
CA PRO A 20 -38.74 31.43 -0.34
C PRO A 20 -39.56 30.39 0.42
N SER A 21 -40.88 30.49 0.30
CA SER A 21 -41.82 29.48 0.77
C SER A 21 -41.55 28.16 0.04
N GLY A 22 -40.58 27.41 0.55
CA GLY A 22 -40.28 26.03 0.22
C GLY A 22 -41.15 25.11 1.05
N SER A 23 -41.60 24.04 0.40
CA SER A 23 -42.13 22.81 0.99
C SER A 23 -41.45 22.44 2.31
N VAL A 24 -42.22 21.86 3.24
CA VAL A 24 -41.73 21.19 4.45
C VAL A 24 -40.48 20.38 4.09
N SER A 25 -39.31 20.87 4.52
CA SER A 25 -38.04 20.15 4.37
C SER A 25 -38.16 18.93 5.27
N GLY A 26 -38.12 17.74 4.67
CA GLY A 26 -37.98 16.52 5.46
C GLY A 26 -36.67 16.60 6.23
N MET A 27 -36.66 16.15 7.49
CA MET A 27 -35.39 15.85 8.16
C MET A 27 -34.73 14.77 7.32
N ASN A 28 -33.54 15.06 6.78
CA ASN A 28 -32.76 14.07 6.07
C ASN A 28 -31.79 13.42 7.05
N PHE A 29 -31.40 12.20 6.70
CA PHE A 29 -30.59 11.36 7.54
C PHE A 29 -29.46 10.76 6.70
N VAL A 30 -28.26 10.81 7.24
CA VAL A 30 -27.13 10.04 6.73
C VAL A 30 -27.11 8.73 7.50
N GLU A 31 -27.38 7.63 6.79
CA GLU A 31 -27.35 6.28 7.36
C GLU A 31 -25.94 5.69 7.24
N VAL A 32 -25.40 5.21 8.35
CA VAL A 32 -24.05 4.63 8.43
C VAL A 32 -24.12 3.26 9.11
N ARG A 33 -23.41 2.28 8.53
CA ARG A 33 -23.20 0.96 9.14
C ARG A 33 -22.00 1.06 10.07
N VAL A 34 -22.14 0.60 11.32
CA VAL A 34 -21.04 0.71 12.31
C VAL A 34 -19.86 -0.20 11.98
N THR A 35 -20.12 -1.39 11.45
CA THR A 35 -19.09 -2.39 11.17
C THR A 35 -19.50 -3.29 10.01
N ASP A 36 -18.54 -3.73 9.20
CA ASP A 36 -18.79 -4.60 8.04
C ASP A 36 -18.67 -6.11 8.34
N ASP A 37 -18.44 -6.47 9.60
CA ASP A 37 -18.26 -7.84 10.04
C ASP A 37 -19.52 -8.72 9.82
N GLU A 38 -19.33 -9.94 9.33
CA GLU A 38 -20.42 -10.86 8.98
C GLU A 38 -21.12 -11.51 10.19
N ALA A 39 -20.61 -11.31 11.41
CA ALA A 39 -21.20 -11.84 12.63
C ALA A 39 -22.51 -11.14 13.00
N TYR A 40 -23.10 -11.52 14.14
CA TYR A 40 -24.30 -10.89 14.65
C TYR A 40 -23.95 -9.80 15.67
N GLN A 41 -24.39 -8.58 15.37
CA GLN A 41 -24.34 -7.40 16.23
C GLN A 41 -25.76 -7.01 16.65
N TRP A 42 -25.97 -6.75 17.95
CA TRP A 42 -27.32 -6.57 18.51
C TRP A 42 -27.29 -5.59 19.70
N TYR A 43 -28.45 -5.06 20.07
CA TYR A 43 -28.68 -4.20 21.24
C TYR A 43 -27.64 -3.07 21.37
N SER A 44 -27.75 -2.09 20.48
CA SER A 44 -26.92 -0.90 20.60
C SER A 44 -27.49 0.09 21.61
N ASP A 45 -26.59 0.86 22.21
CA ASP A 45 -26.90 2.05 22.99
C ASP A 45 -25.93 3.18 22.58
N VAL A 46 -26.32 4.43 22.82
CA VAL A 46 -25.56 5.60 22.36
C VAL A 46 -25.54 6.72 23.39
N TYR A 47 -24.38 7.33 23.57
CA TYR A 47 -24.20 8.53 24.37
C TYR A 47 -23.09 9.39 23.78
N GLU A 48 -23.38 10.65 23.46
CA GLU A 48 -22.48 11.53 22.72
C GLU A 48 -21.97 10.80 21.45
N ASP A 49 -20.67 10.77 21.22
CA ASP A 49 -20.07 10.17 20.02
C ASP A 49 -19.83 8.66 20.16
N ILE A 50 -20.33 8.02 21.22
CA ILE A 50 -20.03 6.64 21.56
C ILE A 50 -21.25 5.76 21.31
N ILE A 51 -21.10 4.80 20.40
CA ILE A 51 -22.05 3.70 20.20
C ILE A 51 -21.45 2.44 20.83
N VAL A 52 -22.22 1.74 21.64
CA VAL A 52 -21.86 0.42 22.20
C VAL A 52 -22.84 -0.63 21.74
N TRP A 53 -22.39 -1.86 21.54
CA TRP A 53 -23.24 -3.00 21.18
C TRP A 53 -22.60 -4.30 21.65
N HIS A 54 -23.34 -5.41 21.58
CA HIS A 54 -22.72 -6.72 21.71
C HIS A 54 -22.57 -7.44 20.37
N ASP A 55 -21.48 -8.18 20.23
CA ASP A 55 -20.99 -8.67 18.94
C ASP A 55 -20.51 -10.12 19.08
N SER A 56 -20.95 -10.99 18.17
CA SER A 56 -20.61 -12.41 18.22
C SER A 56 -19.38 -12.82 17.40
N ARG A 57 -18.62 -11.87 16.82
CA ARG A 57 -17.51 -12.19 15.88
C ARG A 57 -16.36 -12.97 16.49
N ALA A 58 -16.20 -12.90 17.81
CA ALA A 58 -15.18 -13.66 18.54
C ALA A 58 -15.65 -15.06 18.98
N GLY A 59 -16.87 -15.48 18.60
CA GLY A 59 -17.44 -16.80 18.91
C GLY A 59 -18.37 -16.82 20.14
N ASN A 60 -18.16 -15.92 21.08
CA ASN A 60 -19.09 -15.51 22.13
C ASN A 60 -19.52 -14.05 21.87
N ASN A 61 -20.60 -13.60 22.51
CA ASN A 61 -20.96 -12.19 22.50
C ASN A 61 -19.95 -11.42 23.34
N ASP A 62 -19.39 -10.35 22.81
CA ASP A 62 -18.49 -9.42 23.47
C ASP A 62 -19.01 -7.99 23.30
N ILE A 63 -18.65 -7.08 24.21
CA ILE A 63 -19.00 -5.67 24.09
C ILE A 63 -17.99 -4.96 23.20
N TYR A 64 -18.51 -4.23 22.22
CA TYR A 64 -17.74 -3.36 21.34
C TYR A 64 -18.21 -1.92 21.49
N MET A 65 -17.33 -1.02 21.08
CA MET A 65 -17.51 0.42 21.11
C MET A 65 -17.05 1.02 19.79
N TYR A 66 -17.78 2.00 19.29
CA TYR A 66 -17.43 2.79 18.11
C TYR A 66 -17.50 4.27 18.47
N ASN A 67 -16.43 4.99 18.15
CA ASN A 67 -16.40 6.44 18.27
C ASN A 67 -16.73 7.06 16.91
N ILE A 68 -17.85 7.78 16.83
CA ILE A 68 -18.38 8.37 15.60
C ILE A 68 -17.41 9.40 15.03
N SER A 69 -16.88 10.29 15.88
CA SER A 69 -16.04 11.41 15.44
C SER A 69 -14.66 10.96 14.94
N THR A 70 -14.12 9.87 15.49
CA THR A 70 -12.82 9.32 15.05
C THR A 70 -12.93 8.15 14.08
N GLY A 71 -14.13 7.59 13.90
CA GLY A 71 -14.36 6.37 13.12
C GLY A 71 -13.69 5.11 13.70
N VAL A 72 -13.30 5.13 14.99
CA VAL A 72 -12.51 4.05 15.59
C VAL A 72 -13.44 3.03 16.25
N GLU A 73 -13.35 1.79 15.79
CA GLU A 73 -13.97 0.62 16.43
C GLU A 73 -13.00 -0.01 17.45
N SER A 74 -13.51 -0.36 18.63
CA SER A 74 -12.73 -0.97 19.72
C SER A 74 -13.52 -2.07 20.43
N ARG A 75 -12.88 -3.22 20.64
CA ARG A 75 -13.40 -4.30 21.49
C ARG A 75 -13.16 -3.98 22.96
N ILE A 76 -14.21 -3.96 23.78
CA ILE A 76 -14.14 -3.63 25.21
C ILE A 76 -13.87 -4.88 26.06
N THR A 77 -14.59 -5.97 25.81
CA THR A 77 -14.46 -7.21 26.60
C THR A 77 -13.63 -8.25 25.85
N THR A 78 -12.82 -9.03 26.55
CA THR A 78 -12.00 -10.11 25.96
C THR A 78 -12.13 -11.45 26.68
N ASP A 79 -12.99 -11.53 27.69
CA ASP A 79 -13.27 -12.77 28.41
C ASP A 79 -14.05 -13.74 27.51
N GLY A 80 -13.74 -15.03 27.56
CA GLY A 80 -14.33 -16.04 26.67
C GLY A 80 -15.79 -16.41 26.96
N SER A 81 -16.44 -15.73 27.90
CA SER A 81 -17.86 -15.91 28.26
C SER A 81 -18.74 -14.91 27.50
N SER A 82 -20.04 -15.12 27.41
CA SER A 82 -20.91 -14.11 26.78
C SER A 82 -21.00 -12.83 27.62
N GLN A 83 -20.86 -11.67 27.00
CA GLN A 83 -21.21 -10.34 27.51
C GLN A 83 -22.29 -9.72 26.63
N SER A 84 -23.29 -9.08 27.20
CA SER A 84 -24.49 -8.68 26.44
C SER A 84 -25.24 -7.50 27.04
N VAL A 85 -26.09 -6.87 26.23
CA VAL A 85 -26.98 -5.76 26.64
C VAL A 85 -26.19 -4.62 27.30
N PRO A 86 -25.30 -3.96 26.54
CA PRO A 86 -24.57 -2.82 27.06
C PRO A 86 -25.48 -1.60 27.20
N ALA A 87 -25.14 -0.73 28.15
CA ALA A 87 -25.67 0.63 28.25
C ALA A 87 -24.51 1.60 28.50
N VAL A 88 -24.60 2.83 28.01
CA VAL A 88 -23.52 3.83 28.07
C VAL A 88 -24.01 5.17 28.59
N TYR A 89 -23.24 5.78 29.49
CA TYR A 89 -23.45 7.17 29.91
C TYR A 89 -22.15 7.78 30.39
N GLY A 90 -21.78 8.92 29.80
CA GLY A 90 -20.54 9.61 30.14
C GLY A 90 -19.33 8.71 29.97
N ASN A 91 -18.55 8.54 31.04
CA ASN A 91 -17.30 7.77 31.04
C ASN A 91 -17.47 6.26 31.28
N PHE A 92 -18.72 5.75 31.35
CA PHE A 92 -19.00 4.39 31.77
C PHE A 92 -19.83 3.61 30.77
N ILE A 93 -19.42 2.36 30.54
CA ILE A 93 -20.19 1.33 29.83
C ILE A 93 -20.52 0.24 30.84
N VAL A 94 -21.77 -0.22 30.88
CA VAL A 94 -22.21 -1.30 31.78
C VAL A 94 -22.85 -2.43 30.97
N TRP A 95 -22.71 -3.68 31.39
CA TRP A 95 -23.26 -4.82 30.65
C TRP A 95 -23.57 -6.02 31.55
N GLU A 96 -24.27 -7.00 30.98
CA GLU A 96 -24.52 -8.33 31.54
C GLU A 96 -23.36 -9.27 31.20
N ASP A 97 -22.78 -9.94 32.19
CA ASP A 97 -21.61 -10.80 32.02
C ASP A 97 -21.85 -12.21 32.58
N TYR A 98 -21.59 -13.25 31.77
CA TYR A 98 -21.88 -14.64 32.12
C TYR A 98 -20.67 -15.43 32.64
N ARG A 99 -19.52 -14.78 32.90
CA ARG A 99 -18.27 -15.47 33.25
C ARG A 99 -18.28 -16.23 34.58
N ASN A 100 -19.25 -15.94 35.45
CA ASN A 100 -19.39 -16.60 36.75
C ASN A 100 -20.51 -17.66 36.80
N GLY A 101 -21.07 -18.04 35.64
CA GLY A 101 -22.11 -19.07 35.52
C GLY A 101 -23.54 -18.56 35.74
N ASN A 102 -23.69 -17.40 36.37
CA ASN A 102 -24.87 -16.53 36.36
C ASN A 102 -24.53 -15.23 35.60
N SER A 103 -25.55 -14.47 35.21
CA SER A 103 -25.37 -13.10 34.70
C SER A 103 -25.12 -12.18 35.88
N ASP A 104 -23.99 -11.47 35.87
CA ASP A 104 -23.65 -10.38 36.77
C ASP A 104 -23.62 -9.05 35.99
N ILE A 105 -23.64 -7.92 36.68
CA ILE A 105 -23.42 -6.60 36.08
C ILE A 105 -21.94 -6.22 36.22
N TYR A 106 -21.35 -5.76 35.11
CA TYR A 106 -20.01 -5.18 35.07
C TYR A 106 -20.06 -3.74 34.56
N ALA A 107 -19.01 -2.99 34.88
CA ALA A 107 -18.81 -1.63 34.40
C ALA A 107 -17.37 -1.46 33.86
N TYR A 108 -17.22 -0.67 32.82
CA TYR A 108 -15.94 -0.27 32.23
C TYR A 108 -15.82 1.24 32.25
N GLU A 109 -14.69 1.74 32.73
CA GLU A 109 -14.36 3.16 32.74
C GLU A 109 -13.50 3.50 31.52
N ILE A 110 -14.09 4.20 30.55
CA ILE A 110 -13.51 4.43 29.21
C ILE A 110 -12.15 5.10 29.31
N SER A 111 -12.04 6.19 30.08
CA SER A 111 -10.81 6.97 30.20
C SER A 111 -9.62 6.23 30.82
N THR A 112 -9.86 5.15 31.57
CA THR A 112 -8.80 4.41 32.28
C THR A 112 -8.61 2.98 31.78
N GLY A 113 -9.54 2.49 30.96
CA GLY A 113 -9.60 1.09 30.56
C GLY A 113 -9.94 0.11 31.69
N ARG A 114 -10.49 0.60 32.81
CA ARG A 114 -10.70 -0.21 34.01
C ARG A 114 -12.06 -0.91 33.99
N GLU A 115 -12.02 -2.23 33.99
CA GLU A 115 -13.19 -3.09 34.19
C GLU A 115 -13.43 -3.39 35.69
N THR A 116 -14.68 -3.32 36.14
CA THR A 116 -15.11 -3.56 37.53
C THR A 116 -16.39 -4.42 37.56
N ARG A 117 -16.36 -5.52 38.32
CA ARG A 117 -17.57 -6.29 38.65
C ARG A 117 -18.42 -5.52 39.65
N ILE A 118 -19.70 -5.28 39.32
CA ILE A 118 -20.64 -4.54 40.17
C ILE A 118 -21.43 -5.48 41.09
N THR A 119 -21.90 -6.61 40.57
CA THR A 119 -22.69 -7.59 41.35
C THR A 119 -21.96 -8.92 41.48
N ASP A 120 -22.08 -9.58 42.62
CA ASP A 120 -21.47 -10.89 42.88
C ASP A 120 -22.39 -11.95 43.50
N ASP A 121 -23.70 -11.66 43.57
CA ASP A 121 -24.70 -12.59 44.08
C ASP A 121 -24.93 -13.74 43.08
N PRO A 122 -25.04 -15.02 43.52
CA PRO A 122 -25.13 -16.18 42.63
C PRO A 122 -26.42 -16.27 41.79
N SER A 123 -27.33 -15.32 41.98
CA SER A 123 -28.59 -15.21 41.25
C SER A 123 -28.37 -14.49 39.91
N THR A 124 -29.40 -14.35 39.08
CA THR A 124 -29.32 -13.59 37.82
C THR A 124 -29.50 -12.10 38.10
N GLN A 125 -28.52 -11.30 37.67
CA GLN A 125 -28.60 -9.84 37.56
C GLN A 125 -28.44 -9.45 36.09
N ASN A 126 -29.42 -8.73 35.55
CA ASN A 126 -29.43 -8.39 34.13
C ASN A 126 -30.19 -7.08 33.86
N GLN A 127 -30.24 -6.67 32.60
CA GLN A 127 -30.88 -5.44 32.11
C GLN A 127 -30.37 -4.19 32.83
N PRO A 128 -29.04 -3.92 32.78
CA PRO A 128 -28.50 -2.71 33.36
C PRO A 128 -28.92 -1.48 32.57
N ASP A 129 -29.09 -0.36 33.26
CA ASP A 129 -29.14 0.98 32.69
C ASP A 129 -28.33 1.92 33.61
N ILE A 130 -27.82 3.03 33.07
CA ILE A 130 -26.91 3.93 33.77
C ILE A 130 -27.23 5.41 33.51
N PHE A 131 -27.21 6.20 34.57
CA PHE A 131 -27.23 7.66 34.49
C PHE A 131 -26.31 8.27 35.54
N GLY A 132 -25.38 9.12 35.09
CA GLY A 132 -24.32 9.67 35.95
C GLY A 132 -23.49 8.55 36.56
N ASN A 133 -23.52 8.44 37.89
CA ASN A 133 -22.81 7.41 38.65
C ASN A 133 -23.73 6.27 39.14
N VAL A 134 -24.99 6.24 38.74
CA VAL A 134 -25.96 5.28 39.27
C VAL A 134 -26.29 4.25 38.19
N ILE A 135 -26.00 2.99 38.49
CA ILE A 135 -26.39 1.83 37.70
C ILE A 135 -27.66 1.26 38.31
N VAL A 136 -28.65 0.92 37.50
CA VAL A 136 -29.85 0.18 37.92
C VAL A 136 -29.96 -1.12 37.12
N TRP A 137 -30.48 -2.18 37.75
CA TRP A 137 -30.67 -3.48 37.09
C TRP A 137 -31.83 -4.24 37.72
N GLN A 138 -32.24 -5.33 37.07
CA GLN A 138 -33.20 -6.28 37.65
C GLN A 138 -32.47 -7.50 38.23
N ASP A 139 -32.94 -7.98 39.37
CA ASP A 139 -32.22 -8.96 40.20
C ASP A 139 -33.18 -10.01 40.76
N ASN A 140 -32.92 -11.30 40.54
CA ASN A 140 -33.80 -12.38 41.02
C ASN A 140 -33.36 -13.05 42.33
N ARG A 141 -32.44 -12.45 43.10
CA ARG A 141 -31.92 -13.05 44.35
C ARG A 141 -32.96 -13.31 45.44
N ASN A 142 -34.15 -12.71 45.32
CA ASN A 142 -35.26 -12.89 46.26
C ASN A 142 -36.33 -13.88 45.77
N GLY A 143 -36.10 -14.57 44.65
CA GLY A 143 -37.04 -15.53 44.04
C GLY A 143 -38.08 -14.90 43.10
N ASN A 144 -38.19 -13.57 43.11
CA ASN A 144 -38.82 -12.73 42.08
C ASN A 144 -37.77 -11.70 41.61
N TYR A 145 -37.95 -11.14 40.42
CA TYR A 145 -37.12 -10.01 40.01
C TYR A 145 -37.51 -8.76 40.81
N ASP A 146 -36.52 -8.07 41.36
CA ASP A 146 -36.64 -6.76 41.98
C ASP A 146 -35.70 -5.77 41.27
N ILE A 147 -35.94 -4.46 41.40
CA ILE A 147 -35.01 -3.45 40.89
C ILE A 147 -34.00 -3.08 41.97
N TYR A 148 -32.73 -3.07 41.59
CA TYR A 148 -31.62 -2.63 42.44
C TYR A 148 -30.91 -1.44 41.80
N SER A 149 -30.11 -0.75 42.62
CA SER A 149 -29.22 0.32 42.19
C SER A 149 -27.85 0.18 42.83
N TYR A 150 -26.81 0.63 42.14
CA TYR A 150 -25.44 0.77 42.64
C TYR A 150 -24.94 2.16 42.31
N ASP A 151 -24.41 2.85 43.32
CA ASP A 151 -23.78 4.16 43.14
C ASP A 151 -22.26 3.98 43.05
N LEU A 152 -21.70 4.17 41.86
CA LEU A 152 -20.27 4.07 41.55
C LEU A 152 -19.40 4.99 42.40
N SER A 153 -19.95 6.13 42.86
CA SER A 153 -19.20 7.09 43.66
C SER A 153 -19.09 6.69 45.12
N THR A 154 -20.09 5.98 45.65
CA THR A 154 -20.15 5.58 47.07
C THR A 154 -19.92 4.09 47.30
N GLY A 155 -20.01 3.27 46.24
CA GLY A 155 -19.97 1.82 46.30
C GLY A 155 -21.20 1.19 46.98
N VAL A 156 -22.31 1.93 47.07
CA VAL A 156 -23.49 1.51 47.82
C VAL A 156 -24.51 0.85 46.90
N GLU A 157 -24.77 -0.43 47.15
CA GLU A 157 -25.87 -1.18 46.56
C GLU A 157 -27.18 -1.01 47.36
N ARG A 158 -28.32 -0.87 46.68
CA ARG A 158 -29.65 -0.75 47.30
C ARG A 158 -30.71 -1.50 46.49
N ARG A 159 -31.57 -2.25 47.19
CA ARG A 159 -32.83 -2.76 46.65
C ARG A 159 -33.87 -1.63 46.62
N LEU A 160 -34.41 -1.30 45.45
CA LEU A 160 -35.39 -0.23 45.28
C LEU A 160 -36.83 -0.73 45.47
N THR A 161 -37.14 -1.94 45.01
CA THR A 161 -38.50 -2.51 45.06
C THR A 161 -38.57 -3.67 46.04
N THR A 162 -39.61 -3.72 46.88
CA THR A 162 -39.78 -4.76 47.91
C THR A 162 -41.07 -5.57 47.78
N SER A 163 -41.79 -5.37 46.67
CA SER A 163 -43.00 -6.14 46.37
C SER A 163 -42.65 -7.62 46.15
N SER A 164 -43.59 -8.52 46.43
CA SER A 164 -43.43 -9.95 46.14
C SER A 164 -43.73 -10.32 44.69
N ALA A 165 -44.21 -9.37 43.88
CA ALA A 165 -44.36 -9.54 42.44
C ALA A 165 -43.04 -9.23 41.73
N SER A 166 -42.86 -9.68 40.48
CA SER A 166 -41.65 -9.33 39.72
C SER A 166 -41.70 -7.88 39.22
N GLN A 167 -40.57 -7.18 39.30
CA GLN A 167 -40.28 -5.92 38.62
C GLN A 167 -39.17 -6.12 37.60
N SER A 168 -39.22 -5.41 36.47
CA SER A 168 -38.33 -5.67 35.33
C SER A 168 -38.16 -4.45 34.44
N LYS A 169 -37.12 -4.46 33.60
CA LYS A 169 -36.79 -3.40 32.61
C LYS A 169 -36.70 -2.01 33.27
N PRO A 170 -35.74 -1.81 34.18
CA PRO A 170 -35.51 -0.48 34.74
C PRO A 170 -34.95 0.46 33.66
N SER A 171 -35.31 1.75 33.75
CA SER A 171 -34.64 2.84 33.05
C SER A 171 -34.46 4.03 33.99
N ILE A 172 -33.34 4.77 33.88
CA ILE A 172 -32.96 5.82 34.83
C ILE A 172 -32.66 7.17 34.15
N TYR A 173 -33.19 8.24 34.74
CA TYR A 173 -32.78 9.61 34.40
C TYR A 173 -32.83 10.52 35.64
N GLY A 174 -31.72 11.17 35.95
CA GLY A 174 -31.59 11.97 37.17
C GLY A 174 -31.77 11.10 38.43
N ASP A 175 -32.72 11.45 39.28
CA ASP A 175 -33.05 10.72 40.50
C ASP A 175 -34.29 9.81 40.35
N ARG A 176 -34.68 9.47 39.12
CA ARG A 176 -35.91 8.72 38.82
C ARG A 176 -35.58 7.43 38.08
N VAL A 177 -36.13 6.33 38.59
CA VAL A 177 -36.04 5.00 37.98
C VAL A 177 -37.43 4.56 37.61
N VAL A 178 -37.70 4.33 36.32
CA VAL A 178 -38.97 3.76 35.84
C VAL A 178 -38.81 2.27 35.59
N TYR A 179 -39.84 1.49 35.82
CA TYR A 179 -39.79 0.03 35.64
C TYR A 179 -41.19 -0.55 35.46
N MET A 180 -41.24 -1.78 34.96
CA MET A 180 -42.46 -2.58 34.91
C MET A 180 -42.69 -3.30 36.25
N ASP A 181 -43.93 -3.39 36.71
CA ASP A 181 -44.31 -4.09 37.94
C ASP A 181 -45.56 -4.97 37.74
N LEU A 182 -45.51 -6.21 38.23
CA LEU A 182 -46.63 -7.17 38.18
C LEU A 182 -47.57 -7.11 39.40
N LYS A 183 -47.37 -6.22 40.38
CA LYS A 183 -48.11 -6.25 41.65
C LYS A 183 -49.63 -6.07 41.52
N SER A 184 -50.13 -5.50 40.41
CA SER A 184 -51.57 -5.36 40.15
C SER A 184 -52.18 -6.54 39.38
N GLY A 185 -51.37 -7.54 39.00
CA GLY A 185 -51.79 -8.71 38.22
C GLY A 185 -51.52 -8.64 36.71
N ASN A 186 -51.19 -7.46 36.19
CA ASN A 186 -50.65 -7.24 34.84
C ASN A 186 -49.37 -6.40 34.95
N TRP A 187 -48.58 -6.34 33.88
CA TRP A 187 -47.44 -5.42 33.81
C TRP A 187 -47.95 -3.99 33.71
N ASP A 188 -47.60 -3.18 34.71
CA ASP A 188 -47.91 -1.76 34.83
C ASP A 188 -46.61 -0.96 34.95
N ILE A 189 -46.64 0.36 34.71
CA ILE A 189 -45.46 1.23 34.83
C ILE A 189 -45.47 1.96 36.18
N TYR A 190 -44.34 1.86 36.89
CA TYR A 190 -44.07 2.57 38.13
C TYR A 190 -42.77 3.36 38.02
N MET A 191 -42.64 4.38 38.87
CA MET A 191 -41.43 5.17 39.03
C MET A 191 -41.01 5.17 40.49
N TYR A 192 -39.74 4.94 40.77
CA TYR A 192 -39.12 5.12 42.08
C TYR A 192 -38.23 6.35 42.05
N ASN A 193 -38.41 7.25 43.02
CA ASN A 193 -37.56 8.42 43.18
C ASN A 193 -36.48 8.15 44.24
N LEU A 194 -35.21 8.19 43.80
CA LEU A 194 -34.02 7.88 44.59
C LEU A 194 -33.75 8.88 45.72
N THR A 195 -34.24 10.11 45.59
CA THR A 195 -34.07 11.18 46.60
C THR A 195 -35.10 11.09 47.72
N THR A 196 -36.35 10.86 47.36
CA THR A 196 -37.50 10.86 48.28
C THR A 196 -37.87 9.47 48.77
N TYR A 197 -37.29 8.42 48.16
CA TYR A 197 -37.56 7.01 48.43
C TYR A 197 -39.04 6.65 48.27
N ARG A 198 -39.68 7.26 47.28
CA ARG A 198 -41.11 7.08 47.00
C ARG A 198 -41.31 6.38 45.67
N GLU A 199 -42.15 5.36 45.71
CA GLU A 199 -42.74 4.74 44.53
C GLU A 199 -44.01 5.49 44.12
N ILE A 200 -44.16 5.73 42.82
CA ILE A 200 -45.25 6.48 42.19
C ILE A 200 -45.80 5.64 41.04
N PRO A 201 -47.11 5.31 41.02
CA PRO A 201 -47.74 4.68 39.86
C PRO A 201 -47.80 5.66 38.69
N ILE A 202 -47.31 5.25 37.51
CA ILE A 202 -47.35 6.05 36.28
C ILE A 202 -48.52 5.63 35.40
N SER A 203 -48.63 4.34 35.10
CA SER A 203 -49.78 3.78 34.40
C SER A 203 -50.16 2.45 35.03
N VAL A 204 -51.37 2.39 35.58
CA VAL A 204 -51.96 1.18 36.16
C VAL A 204 -53.25 0.86 35.41
N HIS A 205 -53.29 -0.26 34.70
CA HIS A 205 -54.43 -0.61 33.85
C HIS A 205 -54.77 -2.11 33.86
N ALA A 206 -55.97 -2.46 33.38
CA ALA A 206 -56.35 -3.86 33.16
C ALA A 206 -55.63 -4.51 31.96
N SER A 207 -54.87 -3.72 31.21
CA SER A 207 -54.09 -4.08 30.03
C SER A 207 -52.61 -4.12 30.43
N PHE A 208 -51.74 -4.59 29.54
CA PHE A 208 -50.30 -4.64 29.78
C PHE A 208 -49.62 -3.36 29.30
N GLN A 209 -48.61 -2.92 30.06
CA GLN A 209 -47.69 -1.86 29.74
C GLN A 209 -46.26 -2.38 29.85
N TRP A 210 -45.43 -2.13 28.83
CA TRP A 210 -44.10 -2.69 28.73
C TRP A 210 -43.03 -1.69 28.31
N TYR A 211 -41.77 -2.03 28.64
CA TYR A 211 -40.55 -1.35 28.20
C TYR A 211 -40.60 0.17 28.41
N PRO A 212 -40.63 0.63 29.67
CA PRO A 212 -40.61 2.06 29.95
C PRO A 212 -39.22 2.65 29.68
N SER A 213 -39.18 3.86 29.14
CA SER A 213 -37.96 4.68 29.01
C SER A 213 -38.24 6.09 29.55
N ILE A 214 -37.24 6.73 30.13
CA ILE A 214 -37.36 8.05 30.76
C ILE A 214 -36.25 9.00 30.32
N HIS A 215 -36.63 10.23 29.97
CA HIS A 215 -35.69 11.33 29.81
C HIS A 215 -36.35 12.64 30.23
N GLY A 216 -35.65 13.47 31.01
CA GLY A 216 -36.24 14.69 31.56
C GLY A 216 -37.49 14.39 32.38
N ASP A 217 -38.57 15.12 32.11
CA ASP A 217 -39.86 14.94 32.79
C ASP A 217 -40.82 13.99 32.04
N ARG A 218 -40.32 13.21 31.07
CA ARG A 218 -41.16 12.40 30.20
C ARG A 218 -40.82 10.92 30.29
N ILE A 219 -41.88 10.11 30.37
CA ILE A 219 -41.78 8.65 30.45
C ILE A 219 -42.58 8.08 29.28
N VAL A 220 -41.98 7.21 28.47
CA VAL A 220 -42.65 6.53 27.36
C VAL A 220 -42.75 5.03 27.61
N TRP A 221 -43.76 4.36 27.06
CA TRP A 221 -43.93 2.90 27.17
C TRP A 221 -44.81 2.35 26.05
N GLN A 222 -44.74 1.03 25.83
CA GLN A 222 -45.66 0.28 24.99
C GLN A 222 -46.92 -0.08 25.76
N ASP A 223 -48.09 0.08 25.15
CA ASP A 223 -49.36 -0.15 25.82
C ASP A 223 -50.35 -0.91 24.92
N ASN A 224 -50.97 -1.97 25.45
CA ASN A 224 -51.93 -2.77 24.68
C ASN A 224 -53.41 -2.51 25.00
N ARG A 225 -53.74 -1.36 25.61
CA ARG A 225 -55.12 -1.01 25.98
C ARG A 225 -56.08 -0.87 24.79
N ASN A 226 -55.58 -0.68 23.57
CA ASN A 226 -56.38 -0.52 22.36
C ASN A 226 -56.24 -1.69 21.37
N SER A 227 -55.90 -2.89 21.86
CA SER A 227 -55.66 -4.13 21.08
C SER A 227 -54.32 -4.19 20.35
N TRP A 228 -53.87 -3.07 19.77
CA TRP A 228 -52.54 -2.92 19.23
C TRP A 228 -51.57 -2.42 20.31
N TYR A 229 -50.27 -2.58 20.08
CA TYR A 229 -49.25 -2.00 20.95
C TYR A 229 -49.03 -0.57 20.49
N ASP A 230 -49.53 0.38 21.28
CA ASP A 230 -49.39 1.81 21.03
C ASP A 230 -48.25 2.36 21.90
N ILE A 231 -47.61 3.44 21.44
CA ILE A 231 -46.68 4.18 22.27
C ILE A 231 -47.45 5.24 23.05
N TYR A 232 -47.28 5.23 24.37
CA TYR A 232 -47.82 6.23 25.27
C TYR A 232 -46.70 7.01 25.93
N MET A 233 -46.99 8.26 26.27
CA MET A 233 -46.10 9.15 27.02
C MET A 233 -46.83 9.70 28.25
N TYR A 234 -46.14 9.78 29.37
CA TYR A 234 -46.55 10.50 30.56
C TYR A 234 -45.61 11.67 30.79
N ASP A 235 -46.19 12.86 30.89
CA ASP A 235 -45.46 14.08 31.17
C ASP A 235 -45.64 14.43 32.65
N LEU A 236 -44.55 14.31 33.42
CA LEU A 236 -44.51 14.59 34.86
C LEU A 236 -44.78 16.08 35.15
N SER A 237 -44.42 16.99 34.24
CA SER A 237 -44.55 18.44 34.44
C SER A 237 -46.01 18.89 34.55
N ASN A 238 -46.91 18.21 33.82
CA ASN A 238 -48.33 18.51 33.79
C ASN A 238 -49.22 17.35 34.25
N SER A 239 -48.61 16.22 34.60
CA SER A 239 -49.26 14.99 35.08
C SER A 239 -50.29 14.43 34.09
N ARG A 240 -50.01 14.48 32.78
CA ARG A 240 -50.92 13.98 31.73
C ARG A 240 -50.29 12.84 30.94
N THR A 241 -51.17 11.94 30.51
CA THR A 241 -50.86 10.84 29.59
C THR A 241 -51.30 11.21 28.18
N TYR A 242 -50.44 10.95 27.22
CA TYR A 242 -50.63 11.17 25.78
C TYR A 242 -50.45 9.83 25.05
N ARG A 243 -51.31 9.56 24.07
CA ARG A 243 -51.09 8.46 23.12
C ARG A 243 -50.34 9.06 21.94
N ILE A 244 -49.15 8.55 21.66
CA ILE A 244 -48.25 9.05 20.60
C ILE A 244 -48.64 8.43 19.26
N THR A 245 -48.80 7.10 19.21
CA THR A 245 -49.17 6.39 17.99
C THR A 245 -50.66 6.06 17.99
N ASP A 246 -51.36 6.34 16.88
CA ASP A 246 -52.81 6.10 16.77
C ASP A 246 -53.23 5.14 15.64
N ASN A 247 -52.28 4.70 14.83
CA ASN A 247 -52.49 3.76 13.73
C ASN A 247 -52.67 2.31 14.25
N PRO A 248 -53.40 1.45 13.51
CA PRO A 248 -53.75 0.09 13.96
C PRO A 248 -52.65 -0.94 13.68
N THR A 249 -51.44 -0.71 14.21
CA THR A 249 -50.27 -1.58 14.00
C THR A 249 -49.48 -1.75 15.30
N TYR A 250 -48.53 -2.67 15.32
CA TYR A 250 -47.72 -2.91 16.53
C TYR A 250 -46.48 -2.00 16.54
N HIS A 251 -46.29 -1.30 17.66
CA HIS A 251 -45.16 -0.44 17.93
C HIS A 251 -44.35 -1.02 19.10
N TYR A 252 -43.03 -1.14 18.92
CA TYR A 252 -42.13 -1.79 19.86
C TYR A 252 -40.94 -0.91 20.24
N ASP A 253 -40.37 -1.26 21.37
CA ASP A 253 -39.18 -0.74 22.05
C ASP A 253 -39.04 0.79 21.98
N PRO A 254 -39.98 1.54 22.59
CA PRO A 254 -39.91 2.99 22.61
C PRO A 254 -38.79 3.47 23.53
N VAL A 255 -37.96 4.34 22.99
CA VAL A 255 -36.89 5.04 23.70
C VAL A 255 -37.07 6.55 23.56
N ILE A 256 -36.63 7.33 24.55
CA ILE A 256 -36.79 8.78 24.55
C ILE A 256 -35.49 9.48 24.93
N TYR A 257 -35.14 10.54 24.19
CA TYR A 257 -34.12 11.50 24.56
C TYR A 257 -34.57 12.91 24.17
N GLY A 258 -34.46 13.86 25.09
CA GLY A 258 -34.95 15.23 24.88
C GLY A 258 -36.42 15.28 24.46
N ASP A 259 -36.66 15.83 23.28
CA ASP A 259 -37.97 15.98 22.63
C ASP A 259 -38.26 14.89 21.58
N ARG A 260 -37.48 13.81 21.55
CA ARG A 260 -37.56 12.77 20.51
C ARG A 260 -37.90 11.42 21.11
N ILE A 261 -38.91 10.76 20.52
CA ILE A 261 -39.30 9.39 20.84
C ILE A 261 -39.00 8.53 19.62
N VAL A 262 -38.26 7.45 19.78
CA VAL A 262 -37.95 6.51 18.70
C VAL A 262 -38.55 5.14 19.03
N TRP A 263 -39.09 4.45 18.03
CA TRP A 263 -39.65 3.10 18.18
C TRP A 263 -39.56 2.29 16.89
N GLN A 264 -39.74 0.98 16.99
CA GLN A 264 -39.96 0.08 15.86
C GLN A 264 -41.45 0.03 15.51
N ASP A 265 -41.80 0.20 14.24
CA ASP A 265 -43.16 0.26 13.72
C ASP A 265 -43.42 -0.82 12.66
N GLN A 266 -44.51 -1.57 12.77
CA GLN A 266 -44.86 -2.65 11.83
C GLN A 266 -45.85 -2.25 10.73
N ARG A 267 -46.09 -0.96 10.49
CA ARG A 267 -47.12 -0.51 9.53
C ARG A 267 -46.84 -0.83 8.06
N ASN A 268 -45.59 -1.13 7.68
CA ASN A 268 -45.18 -1.39 6.30
C ASN A 268 -44.79 -2.86 6.05
N ASP A 269 -45.40 -3.80 6.77
CA ASP A 269 -45.14 -5.26 6.72
C ASP A 269 -43.73 -5.69 7.17
N ASN A 270 -42.81 -4.75 7.39
CA ASN A 270 -41.51 -4.92 8.03
C ASN A 270 -41.40 -3.94 9.22
N GLY A 271 -40.60 -4.31 10.23
CA GLY A 271 -40.39 -3.45 11.39
C GLY A 271 -39.41 -2.34 11.05
N ASP A 272 -39.90 -1.12 10.85
CA ASP A 272 -39.07 0.05 10.52
C ASP A 272 -38.84 0.93 11.76
N ILE A 273 -37.76 1.72 11.78
CA ILE A 273 -37.54 2.70 12.85
C ILE A 273 -38.24 4.01 12.50
N TYR A 274 -39.01 4.52 13.45
CA TYR A 274 -39.69 5.81 13.37
C TYR A 274 -39.27 6.70 14.52
N ILE A 275 -39.27 8.00 14.26
CA ILE A 275 -39.05 9.05 15.25
C ILE A 275 -40.26 9.98 15.30
N TYR A 276 -40.60 10.41 16.52
CA TYR A 276 -41.55 11.48 16.78
C TYR A 276 -40.85 12.62 17.49
N ASP A 277 -40.92 13.80 16.89
CA ASP A 277 -40.52 15.05 17.50
C ASP A 277 -41.72 15.67 18.23
N ILE A 278 -41.61 15.77 19.56
CA ILE A 278 -42.68 16.17 20.47
C ILE A 278 -43.05 17.65 20.27
N ASP A 279 -42.07 18.51 19.98
CA ASP A 279 -42.27 19.95 19.89
C ASP A 279 -42.98 20.36 18.60
N SER A 280 -42.59 19.76 17.48
CA SER A 280 -43.21 19.97 16.17
C SER A 280 -44.42 19.07 15.93
N CYS A 281 -44.63 18.05 16.77
CA CYS A 281 -45.63 16.99 16.60
C CYS A 281 -45.46 16.23 15.26
N THR A 282 -44.22 16.02 14.83
CA THR A 282 -43.91 15.41 13.53
C THR A 282 -43.43 13.98 13.71
N GLU A 283 -44.02 13.05 12.96
CA GLU A 283 -43.56 11.67 12.85
C GLU A 283 -42.80 11.48 11.52
N ILE A 284 -41.61 10.90 11.59
CA ILE A 284 -40.77 10.61 10.43
C ILE A 284 -40.30 9.16 10.47
N ARG A 285 -40.30 8.51 9.29
CA ARG A 285 -39.71 7.19 9.10
C ARG A 285 -38.20 7.36 8.90
N VAL A 286 -37.40 6.74 9.77
CA VAL A 286 -35.92 6.80 9.73
C VAL A 286 -35.40 5.80 8.70
N THR A 287 -35.86 4.54 8.75
CA THR A 287 -35.32 3.45 7.91
C THR A 287 -36.25 3.15 6.73
N THR A 288 -35.71 3.03 5.51
CA THR A 288 -36.53 2.83 4.28
C THR A 288 -36.15 1.62 3.43
N ASN A 289 -35.14 0.86 3.85
CA ASN A 289 -34.50 -0.20 3.07
C ASN A 289 -35.35 -1.47 2.87
N GLY A 290 -36.48 -1.60 3.58
CA GLY A 290 -37.42 -2.71 3.42
C GLY A 290 -37.02 -4.02 4.12
N GLU A 291 -36.00 -4.04 4.98
CA GLU A 291 -35.71 -5.16 5.88
C GLU A 291 -36.26 -4.90 7.29
N ILE A 292 -36.04 -5.83 8.24
CA ILE A 292 -36.48 -5.68 9.63
C ILE A 292 -35.40 -4.97 10.46
N GLN A 293 -35.78 -3.87 11.09
CA GLN A 293 -34.99 -3.14 12.09
C GLN A 293 -35.57 -3.26 13.50
N LYS A 294 -34.73 -3.35 14.52
CA LYS A 294 -35.12 -3.57 15.93
C LYS A 294 -34.21 -2.81 16.90
N PHE A 295 -34.67 -2.74 18.15
CA PHE A 295 -33.91 -2.21 19.30
C PHE A 295 -33.29 -0.83 19.03
N PRO A 296 -34.14 0.19 18.77
CA PRO A 296 -33.60 1.52 18.60
C PRO A 296 -33.05 2.08 19.91
N ALA A 297 -31.98 2.89 19.83
CA ALA A 297 -31.55 3.80 20.89
C ALA A 297 -31.43 5.23 20.30
N VAL A 298 -31.41 6.25 21.18
CA VAL A 298 -31.37 7.65 20.74
C VAL A 298 -30.61 8.52 21.74
N TYR A 299 -29.71 9.35 21.22
CA TYR A 299 -29.02 10.42 21.95
C TYR A 299 -28.80 11.61 21.02
N GLY A 300 -29.31 12.78 21.39
CA GLY A 300 -29.23 13.97 20.56
C GLY A 300 -29.76 13.72 19.15
N ASP A 301 -28.89 13.88 18.17
CA ASP A 301 -29.11 13.68 16.72
C ASP A 301 -28.74 12.28 16.22
N ILE A 302 -28.40 11.37 17.12
CA ILE A 302 -27.99 10.01 16.77
C ILE A 302 -29.11 9.05 17.13
N ILE A 303 -29.52 8.26 16.14
CA ILE A 303 -30.44 7.13 16.33
C ILE A 303 -29.69 5.88 15.92
N THR A 304 -29.62 4.88 16.79
CA THR A 304 -29.03 3.57 16.47
C THR A 304 -30.11 2.51 16.37
N TRP A 305 -29.88 1.44 15.61
CA TRP A 305 -30.73 0.26 15.58
C TRP A 305 -29.96 -0.98 15.12
N THR A 306 -30.56 -2.15 15.31
CA THR A 306 -30.11 -3.40 14.71
C THR A 306 -30.91 -3.71 13.45
N ASP A 307 -30.24 -4.07 12.36
CA ASP A 307 -30.83 -4.25 11.03
C ASP A 307 -30.54 -5.65 10.48
N GLY A 308 -31.55 -6.34 9.94
CA GLY A 308 -31.43 -7.68 9.39
C GLY A 308 -31.01 -7.76 7.90
N ARG A 309 -30.55 -6.65 7.32
CA ARG A 309 -29.98 -6.63 5.96
C ARG A 309 -28.78 -7.57 5.82
N GLY A 310 -28.63 -8.18 4.65
CA GLY A 310 -27.39 -8.89 4.29
C GLY A 310 -27.23 -10.33 4.80
N SER A 311 -28.23 -10.91 5.47
CA SER A 311 -28.18 -12.24 6.13
C SER A 311 -27.45 -12.27 7.48
N SER A 312 -26.86 -11.15 7.89
CA SER A 312 -26.36 -10.83 9.24
C SER A 312 -27.36 -9.90 9.97
N TRP A 313 -27.11 -9.63 11.24
CA TRP A 313 -27.82 -8.60 12.01
C TRP A 313 -26.77 -7.60 12.41
N ASP A 314 -26.91 -6.36 11.95
CA ASP A 314 -25.87 -5.35 12.00
C ASP A 314 -26.33 -4.11 12.74
N VAL A 315 -25.41 -3.41 13.40
CA VAL A 315 -25.73 -2.12 14.03
C VAL A 315 -25.52 -1.00 13.02
N PHE A 316 -26.56 -0.17 12.90
CA PHE A 316 -26.56 1.06 12.10
C PHE A 316 -26.84 2.26 12.99
N TYR A 317 -26.45 3.43 12.51
CA TYR A 317 -26.88 4.69 13.06
C TYR A 317 -27.24 5.69 11.97
N THR A 318 -28.05 6.69 12.32
CA THR A 318 -28.24 7.88 11.50
C THR A 318 -27.72 9.11 12.20
N LEU A 319 -27.20 10.05 11.41
CA LEU A 319 -27.01 11.42 11.81
C LEU A 319 -28.06 12.29 11.11
N PHE A 320 -28.62 13.29 11.80
CA PHE A 320 -29.40 14.34 11.13
C PHE A 320 -28.48 15.12 10.20
N ASP A 321 -29.00 15.45 9.03
CA ASP A 321 -28.29 16.23 8.01
C ASP A 321 -29.24 17.37 7.60
N SER A 322 -28.96 18.55 8.16
CA SER A 322 -29.84 19.71 8.10
C SER A 322 -29.76 20.46 6.76
N ASP A 323 -28.65 20.35 6.03
CA ASP A 323 -28.44 21.05 4.76
C ASP A 323 -28.30 20.14 3.52
N ASN A 324 -28.21 18.83 3.74
CA ASN A 324 -28.18 17.75 2.76
C ASN A 324 -26.88 17.66 1.96
N ASP A 325 -25.74 17.96 2.57
CA ASP A 325 -24.44 17.76 1.95
C ASP A 325 -23.90 16.32 2.11
N GLY A 326 -24.57 15.50 2.93
CA GLY A 326 -24.19 14.13 3.22
C GLY A 326 -23.26 13.95 4.42
N VAL A 327 -22.95 15.03 5.15
CA VAL A 327 -22.29 15.03 6.44
C VAL A 327 -23.34 15.30 7.51
N GLY A 328 -23.29 14.55 8.61
CA GLY A 328 -24.27 14.70 9.67
C GLY A 328 -23.95 15.89 10.58
N ASP A 329 -24.97 16.62 11.04
CA ASP A 329 -24.88 17.82 11.87
C ASP A 329 -23.92 17.69 13.07
N SER A 330 -23.80 16.49 13.66
CA SER A 330 -22.93 16.25 14.83
C SER A 330 -21.44 16.14 14.49
N VAL A 331 -21.10 15.88 13.23
CA VAL A 331 -19.72 15.76 12.72
C VAL A 331 -19.41 16.81 11.62
N ASP A 332 -20.35 17.72 11.39
CA ASP A 332 -20.26 18.81 10.44
C ASP A 332 -19.90 20.12 11.16
N ALA A 333 -18.82 20.76 10.74
CA ALA A 333 -18.41 22.06 11.28
C ALA A 333 -19.39 23.20 10.89
N PHE A 334 -20.11 23.04 9.77
CA PHE A 334 -21.10 23.98 9.25
C PHE A 334 -22.45 23.31 8.90
N PRO A 335 -23.22 22.80 9.89
CA PRO A 335 -24.46 22.00 9.70
C PRO A 335 -25.61 22.63 8.89
N TYR A 336 -25.45 23.86 8.43
CA TYR A 336 -26.46 24.61 7.69
C TYR A 336 -25.93 25.21 6.38
N ASN A 337 -24.70 24.88 6.00
CA ASN A 337 -24.06 25.33 4.79
C ASN A 337 -23.57 24.14 3.95
N PRO A 338 -24.32 23.72 2.91
CA PRO A 338 -24.05 22.46 2.22
C PRO A 338 -22.83 22.51 1.27
N GLY A 339 -22.04 23.57 1.35
CA GLY A 339 -20.77 23.71 0.63
C GLY A 339 -19.55 23.62 1.54
N GLU A 340 -19.73 23.53 2.87
CA GLU A 340 -18.67 23.46 3.85
C GLU A 340 -19.02 22.41 4.90
N TRP A 341 -18.09 21.51 5.22
CA TRP A 341 -18.35 20.47 6.21
C TRP A 341 -17.22 20.28 7.23
N ARG A 342 -16.03 20.80 6.92
CA ARG A 342 -14.80 20.67 7.71
C ARG A 342 -14.17 22.05 7.92
N ASP A 343 -13.58 22.24 9.09
CA ASP A 343 -12.86 23.44 9.53
C ASP A 343 -11.61 22.95 10.28
N THR A 344 -10.52 22.70 9.56
CA THR A 344 -9.35 21.98 10.07
C THR A 344 -8.56 22.83 11.08
N ASP A 345 -8.46 24.14 10.87
CA ASP A 345 -7.75 25.06 11.76
C ASP A 345 -8.66 25.75 12.81
N GLY A 346 -9.97 25.66 12.65
CA GLY A 346 -10.97 26.20 13.58
C GLY A 346 -11.14 27.72 13.48
N ASP A 347 -10.76 28.34 12.36
CA ASP A 347 -10.88 29.79 12.16
C ASP A 347 -12.31 30.23 11.78
N GLY A 348 -13.17 29.27 11.42
CA GLY A 348 -14.56 29.46 11.05
C GLY A 348 -14.80 29.70 9.56
N LEU A 349 -13.78 29.55 8.71
CA LEU A 349 -13.88 29.27 7.28
C LEU A 349 -13.83 27.76 7.08
N GLY A 350 -14.60 27.26 6.13
CA GLY A 350 -14.55 25.83 5.83
C GLY A 350 -13.43 25.55 4.86
N ASP A 351 -12.83 24.36 4.97
CA ASP A 351 -11.67 23.92 4.18
C ASP A 351 -11.88 24.08 2.66
N ASN A 352 -13.12 24.06 2.14
CA ASN A 352 -13.35 24.22 0.70
C ASN A 352 -13.22 25.67 0.21
N LEU A 353 -13.33 26.63 1.11
CA LEU A 353 -13.19 28.07 0.85
C LEU A 353 -11.95 28.67 1.51
N ASP A 354 -11.23 27.90 2.32
CA ASP A 354 -9.94 28.30 2.86
C ASP A 354 -8.83 28.10 1.81
N ASP A 355 -7.88 29.03 1.75
CA ASP A 355 -6.69 28.91 0.91
C ASP A 355 -5.49 28.32 1.70
N ASP A 356 -5.65 28.11 3.01
CA ASP A 356 -4.66 27.62 4.00
C ASP A 356 -5.39 26.81 5.09
N ALA A 357 -5.93 25.64 4.72
CA ALA A 357 -6.96 24.93 5.50
C ALA A 357 -6.52 24.47 6.89
N ASP A 358 -5.21 24.28 7.12
CA ASP A 358 -4.67 23.94 8.45
C ASP A 358 -4.02 25.13 9.20
N GLY A 359 -3.93 26.28 8.55
CA GLY A 359 -3.47 27.54 9.14
C GLY A 359 -1.99 27.55 9.52
N ASP A 360 -1.15 26.76 8.85
CA ASP A 360 0.29 26.70 9.11
C ASP A 360 1.08 27.84 8.44
N GLY A 361 0.44 28.54 7.49
CA GLY A 361 0.97 29.68 6.75
C GLY A 361 1.48 29.35 5.35
N ILE A 362 1.42 28.09 4.92
CA ILE A 362 1.68 27.61 3.57
C ILE A 362 0.34 27.24 2.93
N GLY A 363 -0.16 28.10 2.03
CA GLY A 363 -1.47 27.83 1.43
C GLY A 363 -1.53 26.53 0.63
N ASP A 364 -2.68 25.86 0.63
CA ASP A 364 -2.97 24.50 0.14
C ASP A 364 -2.37 24.16 -1.23
N ALA A 365 -2.27 25.15 -2.13
CA ALA A 365 -1.71 24.96 -3.47
C ALA A 365 -0.20 24.70 -3.48
N PHE A 366 0.49 24.97 -2.37
CA PHE A 366 1.93 24.80 -2.18
C PHE A 366 2.26 23.85 -1.03
N ASP A 367 1.24 23.26 -0.41
CA ASP A 367 1.35 22.39 0.75
C ASP A 367 1.12 20.93 0.32
N SER A 368 2.08 20.05 0.62
CA SER A 368 1.94 18.61 0.38
C SER A 368 0.96 17.93 1.34
N PHE A 369 0.69 18.53 2.50
CA PHE A 369 -0.22 18.07 3.55
C PHE A 369 -1.19 19.18 4.01
N PRO A 370 -2.13 19.65 3.17
CA PRO A 370 -3.01 20.81 3.45
C PRO A 370 -3.95 20.72 4.67
N TYR A 371 -3.92 19.61 5.42
CA TYR A 371 -4.77 19.38 6.58
C TYR A 371 -3.95 19.01 7.84
N ASN A 372 -2.63 19.19 7.80
CA ASN A 372 -1.73 18.87 8.89
C ASN A 372 -0.75 20.02 9.13
N PRO A 373 -1.00 20.86 10.15
CA PRO A 373 -0.24 22.10 10.35
C PRO A 373 1.18 21.91 10.90
N ARG A 374 1.69 20.68 10.82
CA ARG A 374 3.05 20.29 11.19
C ARG A 374 3.87 19.85 9.99
N GLU A 375 3.27 19.66 8.83
CA GLU A 375 3.94 19.14 7.64
C GLU A 375 3.49 19.97 6.44
N TRP A 376 4.43 20.46 5.64
CA TRP A 376 4.11 21.26 4.45
C TRP A 376 4.83 20.79 3.19
N ARG A 377 5.85 19.94 3.35
CA ARG A 377 6.73 19.44 2.27
C ARG A 377 6.93 17.93 2.42
N ASP A 378 7.01 17.28 1.28
CA ASP A 378 7.28 15.85 1.08
C ASP A 378 8.29 15.77 -0.07
N THR A 379 9.58 15.73 0.26
CA THR A 379 10.67 15.90 -0.73
C THR A 379 10.84 14.66 -1.61
N ASP A 380 10.66 13.45 -1.07
CA ASP A 380 10.78 12.18 -1.80
C ASP A 380 9.44 11.62 -2.31
N GLY A 381 8.31 12.13 -1.81
CA GLY A 381 6.97 11.75 -2.22
C GLY A 381 6.47 10.45 -1.58
N ASP A 382 7.01 10.03 -0.44
CA ASP A 382 6.62 8.78 0.23
C ASP A 382 5.33 8.91 1.06
N GLY A 383 4.86 10.14 1.30
CA GLY A 383 3.67 10.48 2.07
C GLY A 383 3.93 10.75 3.56
N THR A 384 5.18 10.77 3.99
CA THR A 384 5.67 11.33 5.26
C THR A 384 6.19 12.73 4.97
N GLY A 385 5.90 13.71 5.84
CA GLY A 385 6.42 15.05 5.63
C GLY A 385 7.83 15.21 6.20
N ASP A 386 8.63 16.09 5.59
CA ASP A 386 10.04 16.32 5.92
C ASP A 386 10.28 16.64 7.42
N ASN A 387 9.29 17.13 8.19
CA ASN A 387 9.50 17.37 9.62
C ASN A 387 9.40 16.09 10.47
N ALA A 388 8.75 15.05 9.94
CA ALA A 388 8.58 13.74 10.56
C ALA A 388 9.43 12.65 9.91
N ASP A 389 9.87 12.86 8.67
CA ASP A 389 10.79 11.97 7.98
C ASP A 389 12.19 12.04 8.61
N THR A 390 12.98 11.00 8.36
CA THR A 390 14.37 10.89 8.80
C THR A 390 15.33 10.74 7.63
N ASP A 391 14.82 10.74 6.40
CA ASP A 391 15.50 10.57 5.11
C ASP A 391 14.66 11.33 4.06
N ASP A 392 14.66 12.66 4.14
CA ASP A 392 13.73 13.57 3.44
C ASP A 392 13.76 13.39 1.90
N ASP A 393 14.87 12.97 1.31
CA ASP A 393 15.01 12.75 -0.13
C ASP A 393 15.01 11.27 -0.57
N GLY A 394 15.01 10.34 0.38
CA GLY A 394 14.85 8.92 0.13
C GLY A 394 16.04 8.26 -0.57
N ASP A 395 17.24 8.81 -0.45
CA ASP A 395 18.46 8.24 -1.04
C ASP A 395 19.06 7.09 -0.21
N GLY A 396 18.58 6.93 1.03
CA GLY A 396 18.97 5.89 1.97
C GLY A 396 19.98 6.34 3.04
N VAL A 397 20.39 7.61 3.05
CA VAL A 397 21.23 8.23 4.07
C VAL A 397 20.36 9.13 4.95
N PRO A 398 20.23 8.84 6.27
CA PRO A 398 19.38 9.67 7.12
C PRO A 398 19.85 11.12 7.21
N ASP A 399 18.96 12.11 7.25
CA ASP A 399 19.27 13.56 7.20
C ASP A 399 20.36 14.02 8.17
N ARG A 400 20.46 13.34 9.31
CA ARG A 400 21.46 13.65 10.36
C ARG A 400 22.89 13.24 9.99
N GLU A 401 23.04 12.40 8.98
CA GLU A 401 24.28 11.88 8.42
C GLU A 401 24.49 12.36 6.96
N ASP A 402 23.51 13.05 6.39
CA ASP A 402 23.52 13.57 5.02
C ASP A 402 23.92 15.06 4.98
N ALA A 403 24.86 15.40 4.11
CA ALA A 403 25.26 16.78 3.84
C ALA A 403 24.22 17.56 3.00
N TYR A 404 23.41 16.86 2.20
CA TYR A 404 22.36 17.40 1.33
C TYR A 404 21.01 16.67 1.51
N PRO A 405 20.35 16.75 2.68
CA PRO A 405 19.13 15.98 2.99
C PRO A 405 17.93 16.13 2.05
N LEU A 406 17.98 17.04 1.07
CA LEU A 406 16.87 17.33 0.16
C LEU A 406 17.24 17.05 -1.31
N ASN A 407 18.37 16.40 -1.56
CA ASN A 407 18.91 16.15 -2.88
C ASN A 407 19.31 14.68 -3.02
N PRO A 408 18.47 13.84 -3.63
CA PRO A 408 18.65 12.38 -3.64
C PRO A 408 19.80 11.87 -4.53
N PHE A 409 20.64 12.79 -5.00
CA PHE A 409 21.81 12.53 -5.82
C PHE A 409 23.10 12.93 -5.13
N GLU A 410 23.07 13.50 -3.93
CA GLU A 410 24.24 13.96 -3.18
C GLU A 410 24.06 13.62 -1.71
N TYR A 411 25.05 12.97 -1.09
CA TYR A 411 24.98 12.61 0.33
C TYR A 411 26.21 13.02 1.15
N SER A 412 27.27 13.48 0.48
CA SER A 412 28.58 13.78 1.05
C SER A 412 29.17 15.06 0.43
N ASP A 413 29.94 15.79 1.23
CA ASP A 413 30.64 17.05 0.92
C ASP A 413 31.99 16.98 1.66
N TYR A 414 32.93 16.22 1.10
CA TYR A 414 34.11 15.76 1.84
C TYR A 414 35.08 16.89 2.18
N ASP A 415 35.25 17.87 1.28
CA ASP A 415 36.08 19.07 1.52
C ASP A 415 35.31 20.25 2.14
N GLY A 416 33.97 20.22 2.12
CA GLY A 416 33.10 21.21 2.74
C GLY A 416 32.93 22.49 1.91
N ASP A 417 33.13 22.44 0.59
CA ASP A 417 32.98 23.59 -0.30
C ASP A 417 31.51 23.90 -0.68
N GLY A 418 30.62 22.93 -0.43
CA GLY A 418 29.18 23.01 -0.68
C GLY A 418 28.73 22.44 -2.02
N ILE A 419 29.61 21.80 -2.80
CA ILE A 419 29.31 20.91 -3.92
C ILE A 419 29.40 19.47 -3.42
N GLY A 420 28.41 18.63 -3.74
CA GLY A 420 28.42 17.25 -3.27
C GLY A 420 29.36 16.38 -4.08
N ASP A 421 29.97 15.38 -3.44
CA ASP A 421 31.03 14.52 -4.00
C ASP A 421 30.62 13.84 -5.33
N ASN A 422 29.33 13.59 -5.60
CA ASN A 422 28.93 12.99 -6.89
C ASN A 422 28.99 13.98 -8.05
N THR A 423 28.94 15.29 -7.76
CA THR A 423 29.07 16.39 -8.72
C THR A 423 30.44 17.06 -8.68
N ASP A 424 31.13 17.00 -7.54
CA ASP A 424 32.48 17.53 -7.42
C ASP A 424 33.46 16.76 -8.30
N LEU A 425 34.55 17.43 -8.67
CA LEU A 425 35.64 16.86 -9.45
C LEU A 425 36.92 16.75 -8.63
N ASP A 426 36.95 17.23 -7.39
CA ASP A 426 38.10 17.34 -6.48
C ASP A 426 37.62 17.17 -5.03
N ASP A 427 37.19 15.95 -4.69
CA ASP A 427 36.45 15.61 -3.46
C ASP A 427 37.21 16.00 -2.17
N ASP A 428 38.54 16.09 -2.18
CA ASP A 428 39.35 16.49 -1.01
C ASP A 428 39.98 17.89 -1.09
N GLY A 429 39.78 18.59 -2.21
CA GLY A 429 40.15 19.98 -2.41
C GLY A 429 41.67 20.24 -2.45
N ASP A 430 42.49 19.25 -2.82
CA ASP A 430 43.94 19.41 -2.94
C ASP A 430 44.39 20.07 -4.27
N GLY A 431 43.48 20.14 -5.25
CA GLY A 431 43.68 20.73 -6.56
C GLY A 431 43.97 19.74 -7.69
N ILE A 432 43.92 18.43 -7.41
CA ILE A 432 44.01 17.35 -8.40
C ILE A 432 42.63 16.72 -8.57
N GLU A 433 42.11 16.72 -9.79
CA GLU A 433 40.79 16.15 -10.04
C GLU A 433 40.74 14.64 -9.74
N ASP A 434 39.65 14.12 -9.17
CA ASP A 434 39.49 12.72 -8.70
C ASP A 434 39.84 11.68 -9.77
N GLU A 435 39.50 11.94 -11.04
CA GLU A 435 39.84 11.04 -12.16
C GLU A 435 41.36 10.89 -12.37
N ARG A 436 42.14 11.83 -11.84
CA ARG A 436 43.60 11.92 -11.91
C ARG A 436 44.25 11.73 -10.54
N ASP A 437 43.45 11.58 -9.50
CA ASP A 437 43.88 11.37 -8.13
C ASP A 437 43.81 9.88 -7.76
N SER A 438 44.89 9.37 -7.17
CA SER A 438 44.92 7.97 -6.69
C SER A 438 44.25 7.81 -5.32
N PHE A 439 44.10 8.91 -4.56
CA PHE A 439 43.46 9.01 -3.26
C PHE A 439 42.50 10.22 -3.21
N PRO A 440 41.35 10.18 -3.92
CA PRO A 440 40.38 11.30 -4.00
C PRO A 440 39.79 11.81 -2.66
N TYR A 441 40.10 11.16 -1.55
CA TYR A 441 39.60 11.50 -0.21
C TYR A 441 40.76 11.77 0.77
N ASP A 442 41.97 12.00 0.29
CA ASP A 442 43.13 12.33 1.12
C ASP A 442 43.94 13.44 0.50
N SER A 443 43.60 14.68 0.87
CA SER A 443 44.26 15.90 0.39
C SER A 443 45.78 16.00 0.60
N SER A 444 46.41 14.98 1.20
CA SER A 444 47.84 14.85 1.35
C SER A 444 48.51 13.86 0.39
N GLU A 445 47.76 13.13 -0.44
CA GLU A 445 48.23 12.11 -1.36
C GLU A 445 47.47 12.18 -2.69
N TRP A 446 48.18 12.25 -3.83
CA TRP A 446 47.52 12.31 -5.16
C TRP A 446 48.04 11.27 -6.16
N LEU A 447 49.15 10.60 -5.83
CA LEU A 447 49.87 9.69 -6.73
C LEU A 447 50.24 8.41 -5.99
N ASP A 448 50.00 7.28 -6.63
CA ASP A 448 50.43 5.93 -6.22
C ASP A 448 51.20 5.29 -7.39
N THR A 449 52.53 5.38 -7.35
CA THR A 449 53.39 5.06 -8.50
C THR A 449 53.52 3.55 -8.72
N ASP A 450 53.58 2.75 -7.65
CA ASP A 450 53.71 1.28 -7.72
C ASP A 450 52.39 0.52 -7.51
N ARG A 451 51.33 1.23 -7.06
CA ARG A 451 49.97 0.73 -6.85
C ARG A 451 49.82 -0.20 -5.66
N ASP A 452 50.62 0.02 -4.61
CA ASP A 452 50.51 -0.75 -3.37
C ASP A 452 49.41 -0.23 -2.43
N GLY A 453 48.85 0.96 -2.71
CA GLY A 453 47.80 1.61 -1.95
C GLY A 453 48.30 2.59 -0.89
N ILE A 454 49.58 2.94 -0.88
CA ILE A 454 50.18 4.02 -0.11
C ILE A 454 50.58 5.13 -1.09
N GLY A 455 50.22 6.38 -0.78
CA GLY A 455 50.56 7.49 -1.65
C GLY A 455 52.02 7.88 -1.54
N ASN A 456 52.58 8.40 -2.64
CA ASN A 456 53.99 8.74 -2.75
C ASN A 456 54.51 9.73 -1.68
N ASN A 457 53.64 10.56 -1.04
CA ASN A 457 54.12 11.44 0.03
C ASN A 457 54.31 10.70 1.37
N ALA A 458 53.67 9.54 1.54
CA ALA A 458 53.76 8.66 2.70
C ALA A 458 54.59 7.40 2.47
N ASP A 459 54.78 6.98 1.22
CA ASP A 459 55.63 5.85 0.84
C ASP A 459 57.12 6.22 0.89
N ASP A 460 57.95 5.25 1.28
CA ASP A 460 59.41 5.38 1.30
C ASP A 460 60.06 4.63 0.11
N ASP A 461 59.30 3.91 -0.73
CA ASP A 461 59.75 3.13 -1.90
C ASP A 461 58.75 3.28 -3.06
N ASP A 462 58.65 4.51 -3.59
CA ASP A 462 57.59 4.98 -4.50
C ASP A 462 57.36 4.10 -5.75
N ASP A 463 58.39 3.38 -6.23
CA ASP A 463 58.30 2.51 -7.41
C ASP A 463 58.30 1.00 -7.11
N GLY A 464 58.35 0.64 -5.82
CA GLY A 464 58.19 -0.73 -5.32
C GLY A 464 59.31 -1.67 -5.74
N ASP A 465 60.49 -1.17 -6.12
CA ASP A 465 61.59 -2.01 -6.59
C ASP A 465 62.50 -2.54 -5.46
N GLY A 466 62.22 -2.10 -4.23
CA GLY A 466 62.85 -2.56 -3.00
C GLY A 466 64.05 -1.72 -2.57
N ILE A 467 64.22 -0.51 -3.13
CA ILE A 467 65.22 0.46 -2.74
C ILE A 467 64.51 1.73 -2.26
N GLU A 468 64.66 2.06 -0.98
CA GLU A 468 64.10 3.29 -0.41
C GLU A 468 64.48 4.53 -1.24
N ASP A 469 63.52 5.42 -1.51
CA ASP A 469 63.63 6.65 -2.31
C ASP A 469 64.84 7.52 -1.96
N SER A 470 65.21 7.51 -0.68
CA SER A 470 66.35 8.28 -0.16
C SER A 470 67.70 7.80 -0.69
N GLU A 471 67.76 6.54 -1.13
CA GLU A 471 68.94 5.87 -1.68
C GLU A 471 68.77 5.48 -3.17
N ASP A 472 67.58 5.70 -3.76
CA ASP A 472 67.29 5.41 -5.16
C ASP A 472 67.64 6.59 -6.10
N PRO A 473 68.44 6.37 -7.16
CA PRO A 473 68.75 7.42 -8.15
C PRO A 473 67.58 7.80 -9.07
N GLU A 474 66.56 6.95 -9.21
CA GLU A 474 65.36 7.12 -10.02
C GLU A 474 64.09 6.69 -9.24
N PRO A 475 63.72 7.35 -8.11
CA PRO A 475 62.68 6.87 -7.16
C PRO A 475 61.27 6.62 -7.71
N LEU A 476 60.97 7.01 -8.95
CA LEU A 476 59.66 6.83 -9.58
C LEU A 476 59.70 5.81 -10.73
N ASN A 477 60.78 5.04 -10.84
CA ASN A 477 61.04 4.20 -11.98
C ASN A 477 61.75 2.91 -11.56
N PRO A 478 61.05 1.76 -11.60
CA PRO A 478 61.54 0.49 -11.05
C PRO A 478 62.64 -0.18 -11.90
N LEU A 479 63.27 0.57 -12.81
CA LEU A 479 64.33 0.11 -13.72
C LEU A 479 65.65 0.80 -13.40
N ASN A 480 66.37 0.20 -12.46
CA ASN A 480 67.62 0.73 -11.95
C ASN A 480 68.88 0.48 -12.82
N SER A 481 68.75 -0.20 -13.97
CA SER A 481 69.89 -0.39 -14.87
C SER A 481 69.55 -0.67 -16.34
N VAL A 482 70.52 -0.41 -17.24
CA VAL A 482 70.49 -0.83 -18.66
C VAL A 482 70.24 -2.33 -18.82
N THR A 483 70.60 -3.15 -17.82
CA THR A 483 70.36 -4.59 -17.85
C THR A 483 68.87 -4.90 -17.68
N ASP A 484 68.16 -4.11 -16.88
CA ASP A 484 66.74 -4.31 -16.59
C ASP A 484 65.88 -3.89 -17.79
N TYR A 485 66.21 -2.77 -18.44
CA TYR A 485 65.62 -2.40 -19.74
C TYR A 485 65.78 -3.49 -20.81
N LEU A 486 66.95 -4.14 -20.87
CA LEU A 486 67.21 -5.20 -21.84
C LEU A 486 66.47 -6.50 -21.53
N ASN A 487 66.22 -6.80 -20.25
CA ASN A 487 65.43 -7.95 -19.84
C ASN A 487 63.94 -7.74 -20.14
N LEU A 488 63.42 -6.54 -19.89
CA LEU A 488 62.03 -6.17 -20.19
C LEU A 488 61.72 -6.27 -21.70
N ILE A 489 62.57 -5.67 -22.55
CA ILE A 489 62.42 -5.78 -24.01
C ILE A 489 62.48 -7.24 -24.46
N TYR A 490 63.32 -8.06 -23.82
CA TYR A 490 63.40 -9.48 -24.14
C TYR A 490 62.10 -10.22 -23.78
N SER A 491 61.53 -9.98 -22.59
CA SER A 491 60.28 -10.62 -22.17
C SER A 491 59.08 -10.20 -23.00
N GLU A 492 58.95 -8.92 -23.34
CA GLU A 492 57.84 -8.41 -24.16
C GLU A 492 57.85 -9.03 -25.56
N ILE A 493 59.02 -9.08 -26.21
CA ILE A 493 59.14 -9.70 -27.54
C ILE A 493 58.84 -11.20 -27.48
N THR A 494 59.26 -11.89 -26.41
CA THR A 494 58.93 -13.31 -26.21
C THR A 494 57.43 -13.53 -26.03
N SER A 495 56.78 -12.73 -25.18
CA SER A 495 55.33 -12.81 -24.95
C SER A 495 54.54 -12.59 -26.23
N PHE A 496 54.84 -11.51 -26.96
CA PHE A 496 54.15 -11.18 -28.21
C PHE A 496 54.36 -12.24 -29.29
N ARG A 497 55.57 -12.80 -29.40
CA ARG A 497 55.86 -13.90 -30.33
C ARG A 497 55.02 -15.14 -30.02
N ASP A 498 54.91 -15.49 -28.74
CA ASP A 498 54.18 -16.68 -28.31
C ASP A 498 52.66 -16.52 -28.53
N GLU A 499 52.13 -15.34 -28.27
CA GLU A 499 50.74 -14.98 -28.56
C GLU A 499 50.42 -15.04 -30.06
N VAL A 500 51.29 -14.47 -30.91
CA VAL A 500 51.16 -14.58 -32.37
C VAL A 500 51.25 -16.04 -32.82
N ARG A 501 52.13 -16.86 -32.24
CA ARG A 501 52.25 -18.28 -32.56
C ARG A 501 50.94 -19.03 -32.24
N GLU A 502 50.37 -18.80 -31.07
CA GLU A 502 49.11 -19.42 -30.64
C GLU A 502 47.95 -19.04 -31.59
N GLU A 503 47.82 -17.75 -31.93
CA GLU A 503 46.82 -17.28 -32.89
C GLU A 503 46.99 -17.93 -34.28
N LEU A 504 48.23 -18.05 -34.77
CA LEU A 504 48.49 -18.72 -36.05
C LEU A 504 48.13 -20.22 -36.01
N GLU A 505 48.33 -20.90 -34.88
CA GLU A 505 47.90 -22.29 -34.68
C GLU A 505 46.37 -22.40 -34.69
N ASN A 506 45.67 -21.51 -33.99
CA ASN A 506 44.21 -21.46 -33.95
C ASN A 506 43.60 -21.20 -35.34
N ILE A 507 44.14 -20.25 -36.09
CA ILE A 507 43.67 -19.97 -37.46
C ILE A 507 43.96 -21.17 -38.38
N SER A 508 45.12 -21.81 -38.23
CA SER A 508 45.48 -23.00 -39.01
C SER A 508 44.48 -24.14 -38.80
N LEU A 509 44.08 -24.40 -37.56
CA LEU A 509 43.07 -25.42 -37.22
C LEU A 509 41.71 -25.09 -37.86
N ARG A 510 41.30 -23.82 -37.80
CA ARG A 510 40.00 -23.39 -38.34
C ARG A 510 39.94 -23.49 -39.86
N LEU A 511 41.03 -23.18 -40.56
CA LEU A 511 41.11 -23.36 -42.01
C LEU A 511 41.05 -24.83 -42.42
N GLU A 512 41.66 -25.72 -41.62
CA GLU A 512 41.58 -27.16 -41.85
C GLU A 512 40.14 -27.68 -41.68
N GLU A 513 39.45 -27.27 -40.61
CA GLU A 513 38.05 -27.62 -40.35
C GLU A 513 37.12 -27.13 -41.48
N MET A 514 37.22 -25.85 -41.86
CA MET A 514 36.43 -25.30 -42.98
C MET A 514 36.72 -26.02 -44.31
N GLY A 515 37.98 -26.43 -44.53
CA GLY A 515 38.36 -27.24 -45.68
C GLY A 515 37.66 -28.60 -45.71
N PHE A 516 37.60 -29.29 -44.57
CA PHE A 516 36.89 -30.56 -44.45
C PHE A 516 35.37 -30.43 -44.67
N GLU A 517 34.75 -29.39 -44.11
CA GLU A 517 33.32 -29.14 -44.29
C GLU A 517 32.96 -28.88 -45.75
N LEU A 518 33.73 -28.03 -46.43
CA LEU A 518 33.49 -27.73 -47.84
C LEU A 518 33.74 -28.94 -48.75
N GLU A 519 34.71 -29.79 -48.44
CA GLU A 519 34.95 -31.02 -49.22
C GLU A 519 33.81 -32.04 -49.00
N SER A 520 33.25 -32.11 -47.79
CA SER A 520 32.05 -32.89 -47.50
C SER A 520 30.84 -32.37 -48.29
N LEU A 521 30.64 -31.06 -48.29
CA LEU A 521 29.54 -30.40 -49.01
C LEU A 521 29.70 -30.57 -50.53
N ARG A 522 30.92 -30.48 -51.05
CA ARG A 522 31.25 -30.80 -52.44
C ARG A 522 30.86 -32.24 -52.78
N SER A 523 31.17 -33.21 -51.92
CA SER A 523 30.80 -34.62 -52.12
C SER A 523 29.27 -34.83 -52.14
N LEU A 524 28.53 -34.12 -51.27
CA LEU A 524 27.06 -34.15 -51.25
C LEU A 524 26.48 -33.57 -52.56
N ILE A 525 26.98 -32.43 -53.03
CA ILE A 525 26.56 -31.83 -54.30
C ILE A 525 26.84 -32.79 -55.47
N GLU A 526 28.02 -33.43 -55.50
CA GLU A 526 28.36 -34.42 -56.52
C GLU A 526 27.40 -35.62 -56.49
N SER A 527 26.93 -36.06 -55.31
CA SER A 527 25.93 -37.11 -55.16
C SER A 527 24.54 -36.70 -55.70
N ILE A 528 24.11 -35.47 -55.41
CA ILE A 528 22.84 -34.91 -55.93
C ILE A 528 22.86 -34.88 -57.47
N ASN A 529 23.97 -34.38 -58.04
CA ASN A 529 24.14 -34.25 -59.49
C ASN A 529 24.25 -35.60 -60.21
N SER A 530 24.94 -36.58 -59.62
CA SER A 530 25.21 -37.86 -60.28
C SER A 530 24.18 -38.96 -60.03
N SER A 531 23.37 -38.85 -58.96
CA SER A 531 22.42 -39.88 -58.56
C SER A 531 20.99 -39.34 -58.49
N SER A 532 20.68 -38.46 -57.54
CA SER A 532 19.28 -38.10 -57.24
C SER A 532 18.58 -37.37 -58.39
N LEU A 533 19.23 -36.36 -59.00
CA LEU A 533 18.64 -35.64 -60.13
C LEU A 533 18.56 -36.52 -61.39
N VAL A 534 19.51 -37.44 -61.57
CA VAL A 534 19.51 -38.38 -62.69
C VAL A 534 18.36 -39.38 -62.56
N GLU A 535 18.11 -39.91 -61.37
CA GLU A 535 16.98 -40.81 -61.09
C GLU A 535 15.63 -40.11 -61.30
N ILE A 536 15.47 -38.88 -60.78
CA ILE A 536 14.24 -38.09 -60.97
C ILE A 536 14.00 -37.82 -62.46
N ARG A 537 15.04 -37.46 -63.22
CA ARG A 537 14.94 -37.31 -64.69
C ARG A 537 14.48 -38.60 -65.37
N GLY A 538 15.02 -39.75 -64.94
CA GLY A 538 14.61 -41.06 -65.43
C GLY A 538 13.13 -41.34 -65.16
N SER A 539 12.70 -41.23 -63.90
CA SER A 539 11.30 -41.46 -63.52
C SER A 539 10.33 -40.50 -64.22
N LEU A 540 10.71 -39.24 -64.40
CA LEU A 540 9.88 -38.25 -65.09
C LEU A 540 9.75 -38.57 -66.59
N SER A 541 10.82 -39.11 -67.20
CA SER A 541 10.79 -39.61 -68.58
C SER A 541 9.89 -40.83 -68.71
N ASP A 542 9.88 -41.73 -67.72
CA ASP A 542 9.00 -42.91 -67.72
C ASP A 542 7.53 -42.50 -67.61
N VAL A 543 7.20 -41.57 -66.69
CA VAL A 543 5.84 -41.01 -66.54
C VAL A 543 5.37 -40.32 -67.82
N GLU A 544 6.25 -39.57 -68.49
CA GLU A 544 5.95 -38.98 -69.80
C GLU A 544 5.62 -40.06 -70.85
N GLY A 545 6.36 -41.16 -70.85
CA GLY A 545 6.10 -42.32 -71.71
C GLY A 545 4.71 -42.91 -71.46
N GLU A 546 4.37 -43.19 -70.20
CA GLU A 546 3.06 -43.74 -69.81
C GLU A 546 1.90 -42.79 -70.16
N LEU A 547 2.07 -41.48 -69.94
CA LEU A 547 1.05 -40.48 -70.26
C LEU A 547 0.77 -40.40 -71.77
N ASN A 548 1.81 -40.59 -72.60
CA ASN A 548 1.68 -40.61 -74.05
C ASN A 548 0.97 -41.86 -74.59
N GLU A 549 0.95 -42.99 -73.85
CA GLU A 549 0.25 -44.21 -74.23
C GLU A 549 -1.25 -44.21 -73.85
N LEU A 550 -1.67 -43.37 -72.90
CA LEU A 550 -3.07 -43.17 -72.53
C LEU A 550 -3.78 -42.33 -73.61
N SER A 551 -4.49 -42.98 -74.53
CA SER A 551 -5.17 -42.37 -75.68
C SER A 551 -6.48 -41.63 -75.32
N GLY A 552 -6.42 -40.63 -74.44
CA GLY A 552 -7.54 -39.76 -74.06
C GLY A 552 -7.07 -38.38 -73.61
N ASP A 553 -7.97 -37.41 -73.50
CA ASP A 553 -7.67 -35.99 -73.20
C ASP A 553 -7.01 -35.82 -71.81
N VAL A 554 -5.66 -35.76 -71.75
CA VAL A 554 -4.86 -35.65 -70.50
C VAL A 554 -4.29 -34.25 -70.27
N GLY A 555 -4.86 -33.22 -70.92
CA GLY A 555 -4.31 -31.85 -71.01
C GLY A 555 -3.72 -31.29 -69.71
N ASP A 556 -4.49 -31.31 -68.62
CA ASP A 556 -4.06 -30.78 -67.32
C ASP A 556 -2.83 -31.52 -66.74
N ASN A 557 -2.69 -32.83 -66.96
CA ASN A 557 -1.53 -33.57 -66.44
C ASN A 557 -0.28 -33.34 -67.29
N GLY A 558 -0.43 -33.12 -68.60
CA GLY A 558 0.68 -32.76 -69.49
C GLY A 558 1.26 -31.38 -69.17
N GLU A 559 0.40 -30.41 -68.86
CA GLU A 559 0.83 -29.07 -68.43
C GLU A 559 1.58 -29.12 -67.10
N ARG A 560 1.03 -29.82 -66.09
CA ARG A 560 1.70 -30.04 -64.80
C ARG A 560 3.03 -30.77 -64.92
N LEU A 561 3.15 -31.73 -65.85
CA LEU A 561 4.42 -32.41 -66.12
C LEU A 561 5.47 -31.45 -66.72
N GLY A 562 5.03 -30.52 -67.56
CA GLY A 562 5.86 -29.44 -68.10
C GLY A 562 6.36 -28.49 -67.03
N GLU A 563 5.51 -28.11 -66.07
CA GLU A 563 5.89 -27.31 -64.90
C GLU A 563 6.96 -28.00 -64.07
N VAL A 564 6.76 -29.28 -63.71
CA VAL A 564 7.73 -30.07 -62.92
C VAL A 564 9.09 -30.19 -63.64
N LYS A 565 9.10 -30.30 -64.97
CA LYS A 565 10.35 -30.28 -65.77
C LYS A 565 11.02 -28.91 -65.74
N GLY A 566 10.25 -27.84 -65.78
CA GLY A 566 10.73 -26.46 -65.65
C GLY A 566 11.43 -26.26 -64.31
N ASP A 567 10.78 -26.67 -63.22
CA ASP A 567 11.32 -26.59 -61.86
C ASP A 567 12.60 -27.43 -61.70
N LEU A 568 12.63 -28.63 -62.28
CA LEU A 568 13.82 -29.49 -62.23
C LEU A 568 15.02 -28.87 -62.96
N ASN A 569 14.81 -28.17 -64.08
CA ASN A 569 15.87 -27.46 -64.78
C ASN A 569 16.34 -26.23 -64.00
N ALA A 570 15.43 -25.50 -63.35
CA ALA A 570 15.79 -24.39 -62.47
C ALA A 570 16.63 -24.87 -61.28
N LEU A 571 16.29 -26.04 -60.71
CA LEU A 571 17.07 -26.67 -59.65
C LEU A 571 18.47 -27.08 -60.12
N ASP A 572 18.63 -27.63 -61.34
CA ASP A 572 19.93 -28.01 -61.92
C ASP A 572 20.88 -26.81 -62.08
N VAL A 573 20.34 -25.66 -62.50
CA VAL A 573 21.08 -24.40 -62.59
C VAL A 573 21.52 -23.93 -61.20
N LYS A 574 20.63 -23.99 -60.20
CA LYS A 574 20.97 -23.64 -58.81
C LYS A 574 22.06 -24.55 -58.24
N VAL A 575 21.92 -25.88 -58.37
CA VAL A 575 22.91 -26.85 -57.87
C VAL A 575 24.27 -26.68 -58.56
N SER A 576 24.29 -26.41 -59.87
CA SER A 576 25.53 -26.11 -60.60
C SER A 576 26.18 -24.80 -60.13
N GLY A 577 25.37 -23.78 -59.81
CA GLY A 577 25.85 -22.55 -59.19
C GLY A 577 26.52 -22.79 -57.84
N PHE A 578 25.84 -23.51 -56.94
CA PHE A 578 26.40 -23.91 -55.65
C PHE A 578 27.70 -24.71 -55.79
N GLN A 579 27.80 -25.62 -56.77
CA GLN A 579 29.03 -26.38 -57.01
C GLN A 579 30.22 -25.47 -57.38
N SER A 580 29.97 -24.44 -58.20
CA SER A 580 30.97 -23.45 -58.59
C SER A 580 31.45 -22.64 -57.38
N ASP A 581 30.52 -22.20 -56.54
CA ASP A 581 30.83 -21.39 -55.36
C ASP A 581 31.66 -22.18 -54.34
N VAL A 582 31.29 -23.43 -54.06
CA VAL A 582 32.05 -24.32 -53.16
C VAL A 582 33.46 -24.58 -53.67
N THR A 583 33.62 -24.76 -54.98
CA THR A 583 34.95 -24.94 -55.60
C THR A 583 35.82 -23.68 -55.45
N ALA A 584 35.22 -22.50 -55.62
CA ALA A 584 35.93 -21.22 -55.42
C ALA A 584 36.34 -21.03 -53.94
N MET A 585 35.47 -21.38 -52.99
CA MET A 585 35.77 -21.30 -51.56
C MET A 585 36.93 -22.22 -51.16
N LEU A 586 36.95 -23.48 -51.64
CA LEU A 586 38.06 -24.42 -51.41
C LEU A 586 39.40 -23.88 -51.96
N GLY A 587 39.37 -23.25 -53.14
CA GLY A 587 40.53 -22.59 -53.73
C GLY A 587 41.07 -21.45 -52.86
N ASN A 588 40.18 -20.65 -52.27
CA ASN A 588 40.56 -19.55 -51.37
C ASN A 588 41.16 -20.06 -50.05
N ILE A 589 40.56 -21.09 -49.44
CA ILE A 589 41.11 -21.70 -48.22
C ILE A 589 42.51 -22.25 -48.46
N THR A 590 42.72 -22.93 -49.59
CA THR A 590 44.04 -23.45 -49.97
C THR A 590 45.08 -22.34 -50.11
N ALA A 591 44.71 -21.20 -50.71
CA ALA A 591 45.60 -20.05 -50.84
C ALA A 591 45.94 -19.45 -49.46
N LEU A 592 44.95 -19.28 -48.59
CA LEU A 592 45.14 -18.71 -47.26
C LEU A 592 45.98 -19.63 -46.35
N SER A 593 45.83 -20.95 -46.49
CA SER A 593 46.67 -21.93 -45.79
C SER A 593 48.15 -21.84 -46.21
N ASN A 594 48.44 -21.57 -47.48
CA ASN A 594 49.81 -21.36 -47.94
C ASN A 594 50.40 -20.03 -47.41
N ASP A 595 49.62 -18.95 -47.42
CA ASP A 595 50.05 -17.65 -46.90
C ASP A 595 50.35 -17.75 -45.38
N MET A 596 49.57 -18.56 -44.64
CA MET A 596 49.79 -18.85 -43.22
C MET A 596 51.14 -19.52 -42.95
N GLU A 597 51.56 -20.47 -43.79
CA GLU A 597 52.86 -21.13 -43.65
C GLU A 597 54.04 -20.17 -43.89
N GLU A 598 53.90 -19.17 -44.76
CA GLU A 598 54.92 -18.13 -44.93
C GLU A 598 55.08 -17.27 -43.65
N VAL A 599 53.98 -16.97 -42.96
CA VAL A 599 54.00 -16.21 -41.70
C VAL A 599 54.63 -17.03 -40.57
N LYS A 600 54.31 -18.32 -40.45
CA LYS A 600 54.94 -19.22 -39.45
C LYS A 600 56.46 -19.28 -39.59
N LEU A 601 56.98 -19.32 -40.83
CA LEU A 601 58.42 -19.27 -41.09
C LEU A 601 59.07 -17.94 -40.66
N ALA A 602 58.36 -16.82 -40.85
CA ALA A 602 58.82 -15.51 -40.41
C ALA A 602 58.92 -15.43 -38.87
N VAL A 603 57.91 -15.95 -38.15
CA VAL A 603 57.92 -16.02 -36.67
C VAL A 603 59.08 -16.88 -36.16
N GLY A 604 59.37 -18.02 -36.80
CA GLY A 604 60.53 -18.85 -36.44
C GLY A 604 61.88 -18.13 -36.61
N SER A 605 61.99 -17.20 -37.56
CA SER A 605 63.21 -16.40 -37.74
C SER A 605 63.41 -15.37 -36.63
N VAL A 606 62.33 -14.88 -36.01
CA VAL A 606 62.39 -13.98 -34.85
C VAL A 606 62.93 -14.71 -33.62
N GLU A 607 62.52 -15.97 -33.42
CA GLU A 607 62.99 -16.84 -32.34
C GLU A 607 64.52 -17.06 -32.41
N GLU A 608 65.05 -17.36 -33.60
CA GLU A 608 66.50 -17.49 -33.83
C GLU A 608 67.23 -16.15 -33.57
N GLY A 609 66.63 -15.02 -33.94
CA GLY A 609 67.15 -13.68 -33.63
C GLY A 609 67.22 -13.40 -32.13
N GLN A 610 66.23 -13.83 -31.35
CA GLN A 610 66.20 -13.66 -29.89
C GLN A 610 67.24 -14.52 -29.17
N GLU A 611 67.41 -15.79 -29.57
CA GLU A 611 68.44 -16.65 -28.96
C GLU A 611 69.85 -16.05 -29.12
N ASN A 612 70.14 -15.46 -30.29
CA ASN A 612 71.39 -14.77 -30.54
C ASN A 612 71.60 -13.53 -29.64
N ILE A 613 70.53 -12.81 -29.28
CA ILE A 613 70.58 -11.67 -28.35
C ILE A 613 70.85 -12.16 -26.92
N LYS A 614 70.17 -13.23 -26.48
CA LYS A 614 70.34 -13.84 -25.15
C LYS A 614 71.77 -14.37 -24.93
N ASP A 615 72.35 -14.98 -25.95
CA ASP A 615 73.74 -15.46 -25.89
C ASP A 615 74.74 -14.28 -25.92
N GLY A 616 74.46 -13.22 -26.69
CA GLY A 616 75.25 -11.99 -26.69
C GLY A 616 75.26 -11.25 -25.34
N GLN A 617 74.13 -11.25 -24.62
CA GLN A 617 74.02 -10.68 -23.27
C GLN A 617 74.87 -11.45 -22.24
N LYS A 618 75.00 -12.77 -22.36
CA LYS A 618 75.87 -13.59 -21.48
C LYS A 618 77.36 -13.32 -21.68
N GLU A 619 77.80 -13.01 -22.90
CA GLU A 619 79.22 -12.80 -23.21
C GLU A 619 79.70 -11.35 -22.96
N SER A 620 78.80 -10.36 -23.00
CA SER A 620 79.12 -8.94 -22.95
C SER A 620 78.82 -8.30 -21.59
N ARG A 621 79.72 -8.49 -20.62
CA ARG A 621 79.74 -7.69 -19.38
C ARG A 621 80.64 -6.44 -19.47
N ALA A 622 81.06 -5.98 -20.66
CA ALA A 622 82.17 -5.00 -20.73
C ALA A 622 82.18 -3.91 -21.82
N ASP A 623 81.26 -3.79 -22.79
CA ASP A 623 81.39 -2.68 -23.76
C ASP A 623 80.07 -2.15 -24.35
N ILE A 624 79.64 -0.98 -23.85
CA ILE A 624 78.40 -0.27 -24.21
C ILE A 624 78.43 0.22 -25.67
N GLY A 625 79.62 0.46 -26.25
CA GLY A 625 79.75 0.97 -27.63
C GLY A 625 79.45 -0.09 -28.72
N SER A 626 79.56 -1.38 -28.40
CA SER A 626 79.28 -2.49 -29.32
C SER A 626 77.81 -2.89 -29.35
N LEU A 627 77.09 -2.68 -28.23
CA LEU A 627 75.69 -3.05 -28.03
C LEU A 627 74.74 -2.33 -29.01
N SER A 628 74.97 -1.04 -29.28
CA SER A 628 74.16 -0.25 -30.22
C SER A 628 74.15 -0.84 -31.64
N LYS A 629 75.26 -1.41 -32.13
CA LYS A 629 75.32 -1.99 -33.48
C LYS A 629 74.88 -3.45 -33.53
N MET A 630 74.97 -4.19 -32.43
CA MET A 630 74.57 -5.59 -32.34
C MET A 630 73.07 -5.77 -32.10
N ILE A 631 72.40 -4.81 -31.45
CA ILE A 631 70.98 -4.93 -31.05
C ILE A 631 70.03 -4.10 -31.95
N LEU A 632 70.41 -2.91 -32.42
CA LEU A 632 69.51 -2.12 -33.29
C LEU A 632 69.27 -2.77 -34.66
N LEU A 633 70.24 -3.52 -35.20
CA LEU A 633 70.09 -4.19 -36.50
C LEU A 633 69.02 -5.30 -36.46
N PRO A 634 69.02 -6.24 -35.49
CA PRO A 634 67.96 -7.23 -35.39
C PRO A 634 66.59 -6.62 -35.03
N ALA A 635 66.53 -5.61 -34.15
CA ALA A 635 65.26 -4.96 -33.81
C ALA A 635 64.61 -4.25 -35.02
N THR A 636 65.40 -3.57 -35.86
CA THR A 636 64.90 -2.98 -37.12
C THR A 636 64.48 -4.02 -38.15
N ILE A 637 65.12 -5.20 -38.17
CA ILE A 637 64.72 -6.32 -39.02
C ILE A 637 63.38 -6.92 -38.56
N ILE A 638 63.14 -7.04 -37.25
CA ILE A 638 61.87 -7.51 -36.67
C ILE A 638 60.72 -6.54 -36.99
N ILE A 639 60.94 -5.22 -36.86
CA ILE A 639 59.95 -4.18 -37.23
C ILE A 639 59.62 -4.22 -38.73
N LEU A 640 60.62 -4.41 -39.59
CA LEU A 640 60.42 -4.56 -41.04
C LEU A 640 59.69 -5.85 -41.41
N LEU A 641 59.91 -6.94 -40.67
CA LEU A 641 59.19 -8.20 -40.81
C LEU A 641 57.71 -8.09 -40.38
N LEU A 642 57.42 -7.40 -39.28
CA LEU A 642 56.05 -7.12 -38.83
C LEU A 642 55.29 -6.23 -39.83
N LEU A 643 55.93 -5.19 -40.36
CA LEU A 643 55.37 -4.36 -41.44
C LEU A 643 55.11 -5.17 -42.72
N ALA A 644 55.96 -6.14 -43.05
CA ALA A 644 55.77 -7.03 -44.20
C ALA A 644 54.59 -7.99 -43.99
N ILE A 645 54.40 -8.53 -42.77
CA ILE A 645 53.26 -9.40 -42.42
C ILE A 645 51.94 -8.61 -42.49
N ILE A 646 51.89 -7.39 -41.95
CA ILE A 646 50.73 -6.49 -42.07
C ILE A 646 50.40 -6.15 -43.53
N LEU A 647 51.42 -5.94 -44.37
CA LEU A 647 51.24 -5.66 -45.80
C LEU A 647 50.81 -6.89 -46.62
N LEU A 648 51.20 -8.10 -46.21
CA LEU A 648 50.73 -9.36 -46.80
C LEU A 648 49.25 -9.61 -46.47
N LEU A 649 48.84 -9.41 -45.22
CA LEU A 649 47.45 -9.52 -44.79
C LEU A 649 46.52 -8.47 -45.44
N ARG A 650 47.02 -7.27 -45.78
CA ARG A 650 46.24 -6.21 -46.44
C ARG A 650 46.10 -6.34 -47.97
N ARG A 651 46.82 -7.25 -48.63
CA ARG A 651 46.96 -7.23 -50.11
C ARG A 651 45.92 -8.02 -50.90
N ARG A 652 44.92 -8.66 -50.28
CA ARG A 652 43.83 -9.30 -51.03
C ARG A 652 42.46 -8.98 -50.42
N PRO A 653 41.48 -8.62 -51.27
CA PRO A 653 40.13 -8.38 -50.80
C PRO A 653 39.55 -9.66 -50.21
N LEU A 654 39.07 -9.59 -48.96
CA LEU A 654 38.09 -10.53 -48.44
C LEU A 654 36.95 -10.64 -49.48
N PRO A 655 36.46 -11.85 -49.82
CA PRO A 655 35.26 -11.94 -50.63
C PRO A 655 34.17 -11.18 -49.88
N ALA A 656 33.62 -10.16 -50.54
CA ALA A 656 32.58 -9.31 -49.98
C ALA A 656 31.47 -10.18 -49.38
N GLU A 657 31.20 -10.01 -48.08
CA GLU A 657 29.90 -10.34 -47.52
C GLU A 657 28.84 -9.62 -48.35
N LYS A 658 28.22 -10.33 -49.29
CA LYS A 658 26.88 -9.97 -49.71
C LYS A 658 25.95 -10.41 -48.57
N LYS A 659 25.79 -9.52 -47.58
CA LYS A 659 24.50 -9.38 -46.91
C LYS A 659 23.54 -8.72 -47.89
N SER A 660 22.61 -9.52 -48.39
CA SER A 660 21.27 -9.13 -48.85
C SER A 660 20.48 -10.43 -48.88
N GLU A 661 19.64 -10.71 -47.88
CA GLU A 661 18.21 -10.41 -47.96
C GLU A 661 17.54 -11.02 -49.21
N GLU A 662 16.57 -11.90 -48.93
CA GLU A 662 15.54 -12.51 -49.81
C GLU A 662 15.82 -13.85 -50.52
N GLU A 663 14.87 -14.76 -50.29
CA GLU A 663 14.54 -16.08 -50.91
C GLU A 663 15.19 -17.36 -50.40
#